data_AF-A0A7R9BZQ8-F1
#
_entry.id   AF-A0A7R9BZQ8-F1
#
_cell.length_a   1.000
_cell.length_b   1.000
_cell.length_c   1.000
_cell.angle_alpha   90.00
_cell.angle_beta   90.00
_cell.angle_gamma   90.00
#
_symmetry.space_group_name_H-M   'P 1'
#
loop_
_entity.id
_entity.type
_entity.pdbx_description
1 polymer ?
#
loop_
_entity_poly.entity_id
_entity_poly.type
_entity_poly.pdbx_seq_one_letter_code
_entity_poly.pdbx_strand_id
1 'polypeptide(L)'
;MEKPHGLAKQTLFRSSSTQQGAKLLLLSCMVLTVPACNTLPKQIPQTPVYAFDLPTDQTSLGKIVLPLREQNPGLTGFHVLYNPLEALAARIHLIDKAEKTLDLQYYIWDNDRIGSLALYSILKAADRGVKVRLLIDDNNAKKMEGIYLALDQHANIDIKLYNPYRFRHYRAMDMVLNLKRINRRMHNKSFIADNQISLIGGRNMSNQYYNVSDSYQFSDVDVMLVGSASDEIVHSFDEYWNDDYAFPVRQIVNANHYSLRYEGLKTQLEQHYQEVTVQNYLDLANRSQAFEHWLNDSIQFDWVKAEVVKDSPSKTKSRAKKEEHLNFQLQTHLEKPMESIDIISAYFVPERKGKKHLANLAQSDIQVRVLTNSFKANDVPLVHAFYGKYREDLLESGVQLYEFLATPAAEALNENNEEISKKAKVSIKGLSRSSLHAKLMAIDEKQKQGGEKTILVSVAIHILEDLDAEEFRLLAKSAGAEILEHVHAQRFKPDAKYFIGSGKAEEIAARVEELEATLVIIDHALTPSQERNLSRIIKCRVIDRTRLILDIFAQRARTHEGKLQVELAQLDHLSSRLVGTGISLDSQKGGIGLRGPGETQLETDRRLLRVRVGQLKDKLEKVRQTRIQGRAARQKAAIPTVSLVGYTNAGKSTLFNTLAKSDVYAADQLFATLDPTLRRLEWDGIGPLVLADTVGFVRNLAHALVESFKATLEETLEASLLLHVIDSSSPDHMEQIEAVEKVLKEIGADIPILRVYNKIDQSGEQAKIIYAEPNVPERVYVSAHTGEGFDLLRQAVQECLMGQIQSFDVLLKPALCDSI
;
A
#
# COMPACT_ATOMS: atom_id res chain seq x y z
N MET A 1 70.39 -13.16 -61.53
CA MET A 1 70.08 -12.11 -62.51
C MET A 1 69.15 -11.16 -61.80
N GLU A 2 69.44 -9.91 -61.48
CA GLU A 2 70.54 -8.98 -61.76
C GLU A 2 71.00 -8.32 -60.43
N LYS A 3 72.25 -7.84 -60.42
CA LYS A 3 72.86 -6.93 -59.42
C LYS A 3 72.94 -5.53 -60.09
N PRO A 4 73.22 -4.39 -59.42
CA PRO A 4 74.22 -4.27 -58.34
C PRO A 4 74.01 -3.19 -57.24
N HIS A 5 74.89 -3.29 -56.22
CA HIS A 5 75.62 -2.26 -55.45
C HIS A 5 74.99 -0.88 -55.12
N GLY A 6 75.18 -0.26 -53.95
CA GLY A 6 76.05 -0.52 -52.79
C GLY A 6 76.18 0.75 -51.92
N LEU A 7 76.74 0.59 -50.70
CA LEU A 7 77.55 1.53 -49.89
C LEU A 7 77.01 2.98 -49.64
N ALA A 8 77.06 3.60 -48.45
CA ALA A 8 77.97 3.49 -47.32
C ALA A 8 77.44 4.22 -46.07
N LYS A 9 77.91 3.75 -44.89
CA LYS A 9 78.40 4.49 -43.71
C LYS A 9 77.67 5.76 -43.22
N GLN A 10 77.23 5.73 -41.95
CA GLN A 10 77.93 6.48 -40.90
C GLN A 10 77.61 5.99 -39.46
N THR A 11 78.73 5.75 -38.78
CA THR A 11 79.11 5.51 -37.38
C THR A 11 78.46 6.34 -36.27
N LEU A 12 78.56 5.79 -35.03
CA LEU A 12 78.54 6.40 -33.67
C LEU A 12 77.14 6.52 -33.01
N PHE A 13 76.84 6.12 -31.77
CA PHE A 13 77.65 5.89 -30.56
C PHE A 13 76.96 4.87 -29.62
N ARG A 14 77.78 4.14 -28.85
CA ARG A 14 77.43 3.21 -27.77
C ARG A 14 76.83 3.91 -26.53
N SER A 15 76.07 3.10 -25.78
CA SER A 15 75.94 3.03 -24.31
C SER A 15 75.34 4.21 -23.53
N SER A 16 74.05 4.09 -23.18
CA SER A 16 73.48 4.72 -21.97
C SER A 16 72.15 4.11 -21.48
N SER A 17 71.67 2.98 -22.04
CA SER A 17 70.30 2.50 -21.80
C SER A 17 70.10 1.67 -20.52
N THR A 18 71.15 1.16 -19.87
CA THR A 18 71.00 0.33 -18.66
C THR A 18 70.86 1.13 -17.36
N GLN A 19 71.29 2.39 -17.32
CA GLN A 19 71.08 3.23 -16.13
C GLN A 19 69.70 3.91 -16.10
N GLN A 20 69.06 4.14 -17.24
CA GLN A 20 67.73 4.74 -17.29
C GLN A 20 66.62 3.74 -16.93
N GLY A 21 66.73 2.47 -17.37
CA GLY A 21 65.78 1.42 -16.98
C GLY A 21 65.82 1.11 -15.48
N ALA A 22 67.03 1.08 -14.89
CA ALA A 22 67.20 0.88 -13.45
C ALA A 22 66.70 2.09 -12.64
N LYS A 23 66.90 3.33 -13.11
CA LYS A 23 66.33 4.53 -12.46
C LYS A 23 64.82 4.60 -12.58
N LEU A 24 64.21 4.14 -13.67
CA LEU A 24 62.75 4.11 -13.82
C LEU A 24 62.10 3.04 -12.93
N LEU A 25 62.75 1.88 -12.76
CA LEU A 25 62.32 0.83 -11.84
C LEU A 25 62.59 1.19 -10.37
N LEU A 26 63.69 1.88 -10.06
CA LEU A 26 63.93 2.42 -8.72
C LEU A 26 63.01 3.61 -8.40
N LEU A 27 62.62 4.44 -9.37
CA LEU A 27 61.58 5.47 -9.17
C LEU A 27 60.18 4.84 -9.04
N SER A 28 59.84 3.79 -9.79
CA SER A 28 58.55 3.12 -9.63
C SER A 28 58.48 2.34 -8.31
N CYS A 29 59.59 1.75 -7.86
CA CYS A 29 59.70 1.16 -6.52
C CYS A 29 59.75 2.24 -5.42
N MET A 30 60.36 3.41 -5.64
CA MET A 30 60.34 4.51 -4.66
C MET A 30 58.97 5.20 -4.53
N VAL A 31 58.18 5.25 -5.62
CA VAL A 31 56.77 5.68 -5.57
C VAL A 31 55.89 4.67 -4.83
N LEU A 32 56.32 3.40 -4.74
CA LEU A 32 55.67 2.35 -3.93
C LEU A 32 56.19 2.27 -2.48
N THR A 33 57.25 3.02 -2.12
CA THR A 33 57.81 3.05 -0.75
C THR A 33 57.71 4.42 -0.05
N VAL A 34 56.97 5.39 -0.61
CA VAL A 34 56.43 6.45 0.26
C VAL A 34 55.56 5.72 1.27
N PRO A 35 55.78 5.84 2.59
CA PRO A 35 54.87 5.24 3.55
C PRO A 35 53.50 5.80 3.19
N ALA A 36 52.62 4.94 2.68
CA ALA A 36 51.23 5.29 2.46
C ALA A 36 50.66 5.48 3.86
N CYS A 37 50.89 6.68 4.41
CA CYS A 37 50.55 7.03 5.78
C CYS A 37 49.09 6.67 5.94
N ASN A 38 48.83 5.65 6.76
CA ASN A 38 47.49 5.35 7.22
C ASN A 38 46.95 6.63 7.86
N THR A 39 46.10 7.39 7.16
CA THR A 39 45.61 8.68 7.67
C THR A 39 44.50 8.49 8.68
N LEU A 40 44.10 7.24 8.97
CA LEU A 40 43.20 6.99 10.08
C LEU A 40 43.97 7.14 11.40
N PRO A 41 43.46 7.95 12.33
CA PRO A 41 44.07 8.08 13.65
C PRO A 41 44.06 6.72 14.34
N LYS A 42 45.05 6.48 15.21
CA LYS A 42 44.98 5.33 16.12
C LYS A 42 43.77 5.54 17.03
N GLN A 43 42.87 4.57 17.07
CA GLN A 43 41.78 4.61 18.02
C GLN A 43 42.34 4.58 19.44
N ILE A 44 41.89 5.55 20.24
CA ILE A 44 42.11 5.56 21.68
C ILE A 44 40.93 4.78 22.27
N PRO A 45 41.16 3.78 23.13
CA PRO A 45 40.07 3.05 23.78
C PRO A 45 39.10 4.04 24.45
N GLN A 46 37.85 4.05 24.00
CA GLN A 46 36.78 4.84 24.61
C GLN A 46 35.98 3.95 25.55
N THR A 47 35.49 4.51 26.66
CA THR A 47 34.49 3.83 27.48
C THR A 47 33.23 3.64 26.63
N PRO A 48 32.70 2.41 26.50
CA PRO A 48 31.45 2.19 25.78
C PRO A 48 30.32 3.02 26.38
N VAL A 49 29.47 3.56 25.52
CA VAL A 49 28.26 4.32 25.92
C VAL A 49 27.05 3.54 25.43
N TYR A 50 26.11 3.25 26.33
CA TYR A 50 24.88 2.55 25.99
C TYR A 50 23.67 3.48 26.13
N ALA A 51 22.68 3.28 25.27
CA ALA A 51 21.47 4.09 25.27
C ALA A 51 20.73 3.98 26.61
N PHE A 52 20.61 2.76 27.13
CA PHE A 52 19.88 2.43 28.36
C PHE A 52 20.59 2.85 29.66
N ASP A 53 21.81 3.39 29.58
CA ASP A 53 22.48 3.98 30.75
C ASP A 53 21.77 5.27 31.22
N LEU A 54 20.98 5.89 30.34
CA LEU A 54 20.16 7.06 30.64
C LEU A 54 18.69 6.63 30.82
N PRO A 55 18.10 6.79 32.02
CA PRO A 55 16.71 6.42 32.25
C PRO A 55 15.77 7.37 31.52
N THR A 56 14.83 6.81 30.76
CA THR A 56 13.86 7.55 29.95
C THR A 56 12.41 7.26 30.28
N ASP A 57 12.17 6.46 31.32
CA ASP A 57 10.83 6.04 31.74
C ASP A 57 9.92 7.22 32.13
N GLN A 58 10.53 8.30 32.61
CA GLN A 58 9.81 9.49 33.05
C GLN A 58 9.57 10.53 31.95
N THR A 59 10.11 10.32 30.74
CA THR A 59 9.91 11.29 29.64
C THR A 59 8.46 11.26 29.16
N SER A 60 8.04 12.31 28.44
CA SER A 60 6.72 12.32 27.82
C SER A 60 6.49 11.11 26.91
N LEU A 61 7.51 10.67 26.16
CA LEU A 61 7.43 9.45 25.35
C LEU A 61 7.38 8.19 26.21
N GLY A 62 8.18 8.11 27.29
CA GLY A 62 8.15 6.98 28.24
C GLY A 62 6.77 6.78 28.88
N LYS A 63 6.13 7.86 29.32
CA LYS A 63 4.78 7.82 29.91
C LYS A 63 3.70 7.32 28.95
N ILE A 64 3.88 7.54 27.65
CA ILE A 64 2.96 7.07 26.62
C ILE A 64 3.22 5.58 26.31
N VAL A 65 4.49 5.20 26.15
CA VAL A 65 4.88 3.89 25.64
C VAL A 65 4.88 2.80 26.72
N LEU A 66 5.30 3.11 27.95
CA LEU A 66 5.44 2.12 29.02
C LEU A 66 4.13 1.40 29.37
N PRO A 67 2.98 2.08 29.58
CA PRO A 67 1.73 1.38 29.86
C PRO A 67 1.31 0.42 28.74
N LEU A 68 1.57 0.79 27.48
CA LEU A 68 1.27 -0.04 26.32
C LEU A 68 2.18 -1.27 26.25
N ARG A 69 3.46 -1.12 26.63
CA ARG A 69 4.43 -2.23 26.74
C ARG A 69 4.04 -3.20 27.86
N GLU A 70 3.62 -2.69 29.02
CA GLU A 70 3.19 -3.51 30.16
C GLU A 70 1.96 -4.37 29.83
N GLN A 71 1.04 -3.84 29.02
CA GLN A 71 -0.13 -4.58 28.52
C GLN A 71 0.23 -5.67 27.50
N ASN A 72 1.37 -5.54 26.82
CA ASN A 72 1.77 -6.40 25.70
C ASN A 72 3.20 -6.97 25.88
N PRO A 73 3.46 -7.75 26.94
CA PRO A 73 4.81 -8.19 27.29
C PRO A 73 5.41 -9.09 26.20
N GLY A 74 6.64 -8.79 25.79
CA GLY A 74 7.38 -9.55 24.77
C GLY A 74 6.87 -9.35 23.33
N LEU A 75 5.90 -8.45 23.12
CA LEU A 75 5.41 -8.09 21.80
C LEU A 75 6.04 -6.77 21.32
N THR A 76 5.88 -6.52 20.03
CA THR A 76 6.26 -5.28 19.36
C THR A 76 5.01 -4.64 18.81
N GLY A 77 4.75 -3.40 19.20
CA GLY A 77 3.74 -2.56 18.59
C GLY A 77 4.33 -1.88 17.37
N PHE A 78 3.67 -1.95 16.22
CA PHE A 78 4.12 -1.27 15.01
C PHE A 78 3.04 -0.39 14.39
N HIS A 79 3.50 0.64 13.66
CA HIS A 79 2.67 1.51 12.85
C HIS A 79 3.41 1.85 11.54
N VAL A 80 2.75 1.66 10.40
CA VAL A 80 3.37 1.80 9.08
C VAL A 80 3.15 3.20 8.52
N LEU A 81 4.24 3.86 8.13
CA LEU A 81 4.25 5.22 7.59
C LEU A 81 4.45 5.18 6.07
N TYR A 82 3.35 5.05 5.33
CA TYR A 82 3.36 5.04 3.87
C TYR A 82 3.61 6.43 3.28
N ASN A 83 3.02 7.47 3.89
CA ASN A 83 3.08 8.83 3.34
C ASN A 83 4.44 9.48 3.66
N PRO A 84 5.15 10.04 2.67
CA PRO A 84 6.40 10.76 2.89
C PRO A 84 6.30 11.94 3.87
N LEU A 85 5.24 12.75 3.77
CA LEU A 85 5.07 13.92 4.63
C LEU A 85 4.81 13.51 6.07
N GLU A 86 4.00 12.48 6.26
CA GLU A 86 3.73 11.89 7.58
C GLU A 86 4.99 11.29 8.19
N ALA A 87 5.79 10.59 7.40
CA ALA A 87 7.06 10.02 7.85
C ALA A 87 8.08 11.10 8.26
N LEU A 88 8.07 12.26 7.61
CA LEU A 88 8.85 13.41 8.04
C LEU A 88 8.27 14.04 9.31
N ALA A 89 6.96 14.30 9.33
CA ALA A 89 6.27 14.88 10.48
C ALA A 89 6.54 14.05 11.74
N ALA A 90 6.40 12.73 11.65
CA ALA A 90 6.70 11.81 12.75
C ALA A 90 8.11 12.01 13.31
N ARG A 91 9.13 12.12 12.44
CA ARG A 91 10.52 12.37 12.87
C ARG A 91 10.69 13.73 13.53
N ILE A 92 10.11 14.79 12.95
CA ILE A 92 10.20 16.14 13.52
C ILE A 92 9.50 16.19 14.89
N HIS A 93 8.29 15.64 15.00
CA HIS A 93 7.57 15.57 16.28
C HIS A 93 8.29 14.72 17.33
N LEU A 94 8.91 13.60 16.93
CA LEU A 94 9.73 12.81 17.85
C LEU A 94 10.97 13.56 18.31
N ILE A 95 11.65 14.31 17.43
CA ILE A 95 12.74 15.22 17.84
C ILE A 95 12.24 16.27 18.82
N ASP A 96 11.07 16.86 18.57
CA ASP A 96 10.51 17.91 19.41
C ASP A 96 10.04 17.39 20.77
N LYS A 97 9.54 16.15 20.84
CA LYS A 97 9.12 15.47 22.08
C LYS A 97 10.23 14.77 22.84
N ALA A 98 11.37 14.49 22.23
CA ALA A 98 12.50 13.88 22.93
C ALA A 98 12.98 14.81 24.07
N GLU A 99 13.21 14.21 25.24
CA GLU A 99 13.62 14.92 26.47
C GLU A 99 15.00 14.49 26.97
N LYS A 100 15.47 13.28 26.62
CA LYS A 100 16.70 12.71 27.16
C LYS A 100 17.67 12.28 26.07
N THR A 101 17.23 11.46 25.11
CA THR A 101 18.13 10.86 24.12
C THR A 101 17.55 10.94 22.71
N LEU A 102 18.45 11.07 21.73
CA LEU A 102 18.15 10.99 20.32
C LEU A 102 19.29 10.29 19.58
N ASP A 103 19.07 9.06 19.15
CA ASP A 103 20.08 8.24 18.48
C ASP A 103 19.72 8.04 17.01
N LEU A 104 20.60 8.50 16.13
CA LEU A 104 20.33 8.64 14.70
C LEU A 104 21.42 7.94 13.89
N GLN A 105 21.06 6.93 13.11
CA GLN A 105 21.98 6.17 12.26
C GLN A 105 21.54 6.27 10.80
N TYR A 106 22.41 6.80 9.92
CA TYR A 106 22.07 7.03 8.51
C TYR A 106 23.21 6.71 7.54
N TYR A 107 22.83 6.24 6.35
CA TYR A 107 23.75 6.02 5.22
C TYR A 107 23.96 7.28 4.37
N ILE A 108 22.89 8.07 4.20
CA ILE A 108 22.90 9.32 3.44
C ILE A 108 22.24 10.40 4.30
N TRP A 109 22.86 11.58 4.29
CA TRP A 109 22.29 12.82 4.79
C TRP A 109 22.83 13.92 3.90
N ASP A 110 21.94 14.67 3.26
CA ASP A 110 22.32 15.73 2.33
C ASP A 110 22.11 17.12 2.93
N ASN A 111 22.89 18.10 2.47
CA ASN A 111 22.69 19.50 2.82
C ASN A 111 21.61 20.11 1.92
N ASP A 112 20.39 19.59 2.01
CA ASP A 112 19.23 20.07 1.27
C ASP A 112 18.10 20.53 2.22
N ARG A 113 16.91 20.80 1.69
CA ARG A 113 15.82 21.38 2.49
C ARG A 113 15.44 20.48 3.67
N ILE A 114 15.27 19.19 3.40
CA ILE A 114 14.93 18.21 4.43
C ILE A 114 16.08 17.98 5.39
N GLY A 115 17.29 17.76 4.86
CA GLY A 115 18.45 17.49 5.72
C GLY A 115 18.77 18.67 6.64
N SER A 116 18.67 19.90 6.14
CA SER A 116 18.87 21.12 6.94
C SER A 116 17.76 21.31 7.97
N LEU A 117 16.51 21.06 7.59
CA LEU A 117 15.38 21.11 8.52
C LEU A 117 15.55 20.12 9.68
N ALA A 118 15.91 18.88 9.39
CA ALA A 118 16.14 17.86 10.41
C ALA A 118 17.29 18.26 11.35
N LEU A 119 18.40 18.79 10.80
CA LEU A 119 19.52 19.29 11.61
C LEU A 119 19.11 20.47 12.50
N TYR A 120 18.26 21.37 12.00
CA TYR A 120 17.73 22.48 12.79
C TYR A 120 16.88 22.00 13.97
N SER A 121 15.97 21.03 13.75
CA SER A 121 15.18 20.46 14.84
C SER A 121 16.06 19.71 15.85
N ILE A 122 17.06 18.95 15.39
CA ILE A 122 18.03 18.28 16.25
C ILE A 122 18.79 19.28 17.12
N LEU A 123 19.20 20.41 16.52
CA LEU A 123 19.87 21.49 17.24
C LEU A 123 18.98 22.03 18.36
N LYS A 124 17.70 22.27 18.10
CA LYS A 124 16.76 22.69 19.16
C LYS A 124 16.64 21.64 20.25
N ALA A 125 16.56 20.36 19.91
CA ALA A 125 16.50 19.30 20.92
C ALA A 125 17.76 19.29 21.80
N ALA A 126 18.94 19.44 21.18
CA ALA A 126 20.19 19.53 21.91
C ALA A 126 20.27 20.79 22.80
N ASP A 127 19.76 21.94 22.32
CA ASP A 127 19.63 23.19 23.09
C ASP A 127 18.69 23.00 24.31
N ARG A 128 17.67 22.13 24.21
CA ARG A 128 16.80 21.74 25.35
C ARG A 128 17.48 20.77 26.34
N GLY A 129 18.67 20.26 26.04
CA GLY A 129 19.43 19.34 26.89
C GLY A 129 19.39 17.87 26.46
N VAL A 130 18.73 17.54 25.34
CA VAL A 130 18.68 16.16 24.81
C VAL A 130 20.07 15.74 24.35
N LYS A 131 20.54 14.55 24.75
CA LYS A 131 21.79 13.96 24.27
C LYS A 131 21.58 13.33 22.89
N VAL A 132 22.28 13.85 21.89
CA VAL A 132 22.17 13.43 20.50
C VAL A 132 23.41 12.64 20.08
N ARG A 133 23.21 11.40 19.60
CA ARG A 133 24.26 10.59 18.98
C ARG A 133 23.96 10.40 17.49
N LEU A 134 24.76 11.03 16.63
CA LEU A 134 24.60 10.96 15.18
C LEU A 134 25.70 10.09 14.56
N LEU A 135 25.32 8.95 13.99
CA LEU A 135 26.21 8.00 13.35
C LEU A 135 25.99 7.98 11.83
N ILE A 136 26.98 8.41 11.07
CA ILE A 136 26.89 8.53 9.61
C ILE A 136 27.92 7.63 8.93
N ASP A 137 27.53 6.92 7.87
CA ASP A 137 28.49 6.21 7.02
C ASP A 137 29.35 7.18 6.19
N ASP A 138 30.69 7.03 6.25
CA ASP A 138 31.64 7.97 5.65
C ASP A 138 31.54 8.08 4.10
N ASN A 139 30.85 7.15 3.44
CA ASN A 139 30.78 7.09 1.98
C ASN A 139 30.13 8.35 1.43
N ASN A 140 29.03 8.77 2.03
CA ASN A 140 28.26 9.92 1.61
C ASN A 140 28.55 11.18 2.45
N ALA A 141 29.33 11.06 3.53
CA ALA A 141 29.62 12.16 4.46
C ALA A 141 30.42 13.32 3.87
N LYS A 142 31.12 13.15 2.73
CA LYS A 142 32.12 14.11 2.21
C LYS A 142 31.62 15.55 2.11
N LYS A 143 30.38 15.74 1.61
CA LYS A 143 29.78 17.06 1.42
C LYS A 143 29.31 17.70 2.73
N MET A 144 29.13 16.89 3.78
CA MET A 144 28.62 17.29 5.09
C MET A 144 29.73 17.43 6.14
N GLU A 145 30.98 17.07 5.85
CA GLU A 145 32.10 17.06 6.82
C GLU A 145 32.24 18.36 7.61
N GLY A 146 32.13 19.52 6.95
CA GLY A 146 32.19 20.82 7.61
C GLY A 146 30.99 21.12 8.52
N ILE A 147 29.80 20.63 8.15
CA ILE A 147 28.57 20.77 8.95
C ILE A 147 28.66 19.86 10.18
N TYR A 148 29.06 18.61 10.01
CA TYR A 148 29.26 17.69 11.13
C TYR A 148 30.32 18.19 12.10
N LEU A 149 31.44 18.70 11.60
CA LEU A 149 32.47 19.27 12.48
C LEU A 149 31.98 20.53 13.22
N ALA A 150 31.07 21.31 12.64
CA ALA A 150 30.46 22.46 13.29
C ALA A 150 29.42 22.04 14.34
N LEU A 151 28.55 21.08 14.04
CA LEU A 151 27.53 20.55 14.98
C LEU A 151 28.15 19.87 16.19
N ASP A 152 29.20 19.10 15.97
CA ASP A 152 29.87 18.35 17.03
C ASP A 152 30.48 19.29 18.09
N GLN A 153 30.64 20.59 17.83
CA GLN A 153 31.05 21.58 18.85
C GLN A 153 30.00 21.81 19.95
N HIS A 154 28.74 21.42 19.72
CA HIS A 154 27.66 21.54 20.70
C HIS A 154 27.83 20.52 21.84
N ALA A 155 27.64 20.94 23.09
CA ALA A 155 27.93 20.11 24.28
C ALA A 155 27.04 18.85 24.42
N ASN A 156 25.91 18.80 23.71
CA ASN A 156 24.97 17.68 23.73
C ASN A 156 24.90 16.90 22.41
N ILE A 157 25.75 17.20 21.42
CA ILE A 157 25.75 16.51 20.12
C ILE A 157 27.09 15.81 19.93
N ASP A 158 27.06 14.49 19.83
CA ASP A 158 28.21 13.68 19.44
C ASP A 158 28.01 13.12 18.03
N ILE A 159 29.01 13.29 17.16
CA ILE A 159 28.97 12.80 15.78
C ILE A 159 30.12 11.84 15.49
N LYS A 160 29.77 10.64 15.01
CA LYS A 160 30.74 9.62 14.56
C LYS A 160 30.57 9.31 13.07
N LEU A 161 31.71 9.12 12.39
CA LEU A 161 31.79 8.62 11.02
C LEU A 161 32.17 7.14 11.04
N TYR A 162 31.33 6.30 10.46
CA TYR A 162 31.55 4.86 10.38
C TYR A 162 32.29 4.45 9.10
N ASN A 163 33.22 3.50 9.26
CA ASN A 163 34.07 2.92 8.22
C ASN A 163 34.72 3.99 7.30
N PRO A 164 35.53 4.91 7.84
CA PRO A 164 36.15 5.96 7.06
C PRO A 164 37.23 5.46 6.09
N TYR A 165 37.34 6.16 4.96
CA TYR A 165 38.40 5.94 3.97
C TYR A 165 39.80 6.24 4.55
N ARG A 166 40.75 5.32 4.34
CA ARG A 166 42.16 5.48 4.77
C ARG A 166 42.91 6.56 4.00
N PHE A 167 42.47 6.85 2.78
CA PHE A 167 43.03 7.90 1.93
C PHE A 167 41.94 8.92 1.62
N ARG A 168 41.63 9.82 2.56
CA ARG A 168 40.46 10.72 2.44
C ARG A 168 40.49 11.61 1.18
N HIS A 169 41.67 12.08 0.79
CA HIS A 169 41.85 12.90 -0.43
C HIS A 169 41.76 12.06 -1.72
N TYR A 170 42.18 10.79 -1.65
CA TYR A 170 42.22 9.87 -2.79
C TYR A 170 41.40 8.60 -2.52
N ARG A 171 40.09 8.77 -2.27
CA ARG A 171 39.19 7.64 -1.93
C ARG A 171 39.26 6.49 -2.94
N ALA A 172 39.46 6.80 -4.22
CA ALA A 172 39.62 5.81 -5.29
C ALA A 172 40.78 4.83 -5.04
N MET A 173 41.86 5.28 -4.40
CA MET A 173 42.99 4.42 -4.04
C MET A 173 42.56 3.37 -3.00
N ASP A 174 41.76 3.76 -2.01
CA ASP A 174 41.25 2.82 -1.00
C ASP A 174 40.17 1.89 -1.58
N MET A 175 39.40 2.36 -2.56
CA MET A 175 38.48 1.53 -3.34
C MET A 175 39.18 0.48 -4.19
N VAL A 176 40.49 0.57 -4.42
CA VAL A 176 41.31 -0.47 -5.08
C VAL A 176 42.05 -1.32 -4.04
N LEU A 177 42.73 -0.67 -3.10
CA LEU A 177 43.61 -1.35 -2.14
C LEU A 177 42.85 -2.06 -1.01
N ASN A 178 41.65 -1.61 -0.66
CA ASN A 178 40.86 -2.15 0.45
C ASN A 178 39.41 -2.47 0.05
N LEU A 179 39.21 -2.97 -1.19
CA LEU A 179 37.92 -3.37 -1.76
C LEU A 179 37.00 -4.12 -0.79
N LYS A 180 37.52 -5.15 -0.11
CA LYS A 180 36.73 -5.99 0.82
C LYS A 180 36.13 -5.20 1.99
N ARG A 181 36.86 -4.21 2.52
CA ARG A 181 36.42 -3.37 3.65
C ARG A 181 35.45 -2.29 3.17
N ILE A 182 35.79 -1.62 2.06
CA ILE A 182 34.98 -0.51 1.52
C ILE A 182 33.65 -1.02 0.96
N ASN A 183 33.58 -2.25 0.45
CA ASN A 183 32.31 -2.83 0.00
C ASN A 183 31.36 -3.22 1.16
N ARG A 184 31.82 -3.15 2.42
CA ARG A 184 31.02 -3.46 3.61
C ARG A 184 30.71 -2.17 4.37
N ARG A 185 29.65 -1.50 3.94
CA ARG A 185 29.17 -0.24 4.51
C ARG A 185 28.05 -0.47 5.53
N MET A 186 27.82 0.54 6.36
CA MET A 186 26.64 0.59 7.22
C MET A 186 25.48 1.19 6.42
N HIS A 187 24.46 0.37 6.15
CA HIS A 187 23.27 0.77 5.39
C HIS A 187 22.03 0.92 6.26
N ASN A 188 22.20 0.90 7.58
CA ASN A 188 21.13 1.02 8.54
C ASN A 188 20.47 2.41 8.42
N LYS A 189 19.16 2.47 8.71
CA LYS A 189 18.43 3.70 9.01
C LYS A 189 17.64 3.43 10.28
N SER A 190 18.15 3.93 11.39
CA SER A 190 17.45 3.89 12.66
C SER A 190 17.37 5.29 13.23
N PHE A 191 16.20 5.62 13.74
CA PHE A 191 15.91 6.88 14.38
C PHE A 191 15.21 6.55 15.68
N ILE A 192 15.84 6.87 16.80
CA ILE A 192 15.41 6.42 18.13
C ILE A 192 15.25 7.65 19.01
N ALA A 193 14.07 7.82 19.59
CA ALA A 193 13.77 8.90 20.51
C ALA A 193 13.52 8.36 21.93
N ASP A 194 14.24 8.90 22.90
CA ASP A 194 14.20 8.54 24.32
C ASP A 194 14.35 7.03 24.59
N ASN A 195 14.94 6.24 23.67
CA ASN A 195 14.99 4.78 23.77
C ASN A 195 13.60 4.10 23.89
N GLN A 196 12.51 4.82 23.60
CA GLN A 196 11.14 4.34 23.72
C GLN A 196 10.55 3.99 22.35
N ILE A 197 10.78 4.86 21.37
CA ILE A 197 10.22 4.74 20.02
C ILE A 197 11.36 4.66 19.02
N SER A 198 11.31 3.63 18.17
CA SER A 198 12.25 3.44 17.06
C SER A 198 11.52 3.56 15.72
N LEU A 199 12.10 4.33 14.80
CA LEU A 199 11.69 4.41 13.40
C LEU A 199 12.77 3.73 12.54
N ILE A 200 12.34 2.76 11.73
CA ILE A 200 13.17 2.09 10.73
C ILE A 200 12.53 2.19 9.35
N GLY A 201 13.31 1.97 8.30
CA GLY A 201 12.80 1.96 6.94
C GLY A 201 13.87 2.28 5.91
N GLY A 202 13.46 2.64 4.70
CA GLY A 202 14.38 2.94 3.61
C GLY A 202 14.71 4.43 3.44
N ARG A 203 13.99 5.34 4.10
CA ARG A 203 14.17 6.79 3.92
C ARG A 203 15.46 7.32 4.54
N ASN A 204 16.29 7.99 3.74
CA ASN A 204 17.41 8.80 4.22
C ASN A 204 17.00 10.26 4.40
N MET A 205 17.86 11.08 5.03
CA MET A 205 17.59 12.51 5.26
C MET A 205 17.99 13.36 4.04
N SER A 206 17.15 13.31 3.00
CA SER A 206 17.28 14.12 1.78
C SER A 206 15.93 14.35 1.10
N ASN A 207 15.80 15.46 0.36
CA ASN A 207 14.64 15.88 -0.43
C ASN A 207 14.00 14.75 -1.27
N GLN A 208 14.80 13.85 -1.84
CA GLN A 208 14.32 12.78 -2.74
C GLN A 208 13.44 11.74 -2.01
N TYR A 209 13.59 11.61 -0.69
CA TYR A 209 12.83 10.65 0.11
C TYR A 209 11.51 11.22 0.64
N TYR A 210 11.26 12.51 0.47
CA TYR A 210 10.11 13.20 1.08
C TYR A 210 9.26 13.98 0.07
N ASN A 211 9.36 13.70 -1.23
CA ASN A 211 8.62 14.46 -2.26
C ASN A 211 8.98 15.96 -2.33
N VAL A 212 10.22 16.34 -1.99
CA VAL A 212 10.69 17.74 -2.05
C VAL A 212 11.62 18.00 -3.24
N SER A 213 12.18 16.95 -3.84
CA SER A 213 13.10 17.07 -4.96
C SER A 213 12.42 17.57 -6.25
N ASP A 214 13.05 18.53 -6.93
CA ASP A 214 12.55 19.08 -8.20
C ASP A 214 12.86 18.18 -9.42
N SER A 215 13.51 17.02 -9.23
CA SER A 215 14.04 16.20 -10.33
C SER A 215 13.77 14.70 -10.26
N TYR A 216 13.73 14.13 -9.05
CA TYR A 216 13.67 12.68 -8.83
C TYR A 216 13.15 12.35 -7.43
N GLN A 217 12.26 11.36 -7.31
CA GLN A 217 11.62 10.99 -6.04
C GLN A 217 11.69 9.48 -5.77
N PHE A 218 11.89 9.11 -4.52
CA PHE A 218 11.85 7.73 -4.04
C PHE A 218 10.51 7.40 -3.37
N SER A 219 9.96 6.24 -3.72
CA SER A 219 8.82 5.62 -3.04
C SER A 219 9.35 4.58 -2.05
N ASP A 220 9.10 4.83 -0.76
CA ASP A 220 9.62 4.05 0.35
C ASP A 220 8.58 3.95 1.47
N VAL A 221 8.81 3.04 2.41
CA VAL A 221 7.95 2.79 3.58
C VAL A 221 8.83 2.82 4.83
N ASP A 222 8.34 3.49 5.86
CA ASP A 222 8.93 3.42 7.19
C ASP A 222 7.98 2.71 8.16
N VAL A 223 8.53 2.16 9.22
CA VAL A 223 7.79 1.52 10.30
C VAL A 223 8.24 2.13 11.62
N MET A 224 7.26 2.58 12.40
CA MET A 224 7.47 3.00 13.77
C MET A 224 7.20 1.82 14.71
N LEU A 225 8.07 1.65 15.70
CA LEU A 225 8.13 0.47 16.56
C LEU A 225 8.24 0.88 18.03
N VAL A 226 7.54 0.13 18.87
CA VAL A 226 7.63 0.15 20.33
C VAL A 226 7.70 -1.28 20.88
N GLY A 227 8.25 -1.46 22.08
CA GLY A 227 8.37 -2.79 22.69
C GLY A 227 9.62 -3.55 22.24
N SER A 228 9.54 -4.88 22.16
CA SER A 228 10.71 -5.77 22.08
C SER A 228 11.67 -5.44 20.92
N ALA A 229 11.15 -5.27 19.70
CA ALA A 229 11.99 -4.97 18.54
C ALA A 229 12.66 -3.58 18.64
N SER A 230 12.02 -2.63 19.33
CA SER A 230 12.63 -1.30 19.56
C SER A 230 13.90 -1.45 20.40
N ASP A 231 13.86 -2.27 21.46
CA ASP A 231 15.03 -2.52 22.32
C ASP A 231 16.17 -3.21 21.54
N GLU A 232 15.85 -4.15 20.64
CA GLU A 232 16.83 -4.81 19.77
C GLU A 232 17.48 -3.82 18.78
N ILE A 233 16.72 -2.86 18.26
CA ILE A 233 17.22 -1.78 17.38
C ILE A 233 18.15 -0.84 18.17
N VAL A 234 17.77 -0.47 19.39
CA VAL A 234 18.62 0.33 20.30
C VAL A 234 19.95 -0.38 20.55
N HIS A 235 19.92 -1.68 20.86
CA HIS A 235 21.13 -2.46 21.04
C HIS A 235 21.98 -2.54 19.76
N SER A 236 21.34 -2.68 18.59
CA SER A 236 22.04 -2.61 17.30
C SER A 236 22.74 -1.27 17.07
N PHE A 237 22.14 -0.16 17.49
CA PHE A 237 22.77 1.15 17.38
C PHE A 237 24.05 1.20 18.22
N ASP A 238 23.97 0.75 19.47
CA ASP A 238 25.11 0.75 20.41
C ASP A 238 26.27 -0.12 19.92
N GLU A 239 26.01 -1.28 19.30
CA GLU A 239 27.04 -2.11 18.69
C GLU A 239 27.84 -1.36 17.61
N TYR A 240 27.15 -0.62 16.74
CA TYR A 240 27.82 0.17 15.70
C TYR A 240 28.47 1.44 16.25
N TRP A 241 27.86 2.08 17.24
CA TRP A 241 28.38 3.29 17.88
C TRP A 241 29.71 3.05 18.62
N ASN A 242 29.83 1.88 19.25
CA ASN A 242 30.98 1.48 20.04
C ASN A 242 32.02 0.67 19.25
N ASP A 243 31.81 0.40 17.95
CA ASP A 243 32.79 -0.33 17.13
C ASP A 243 34.05 0.51 16.83
N ASP A 244 35.20 -0.16 16.72
CA ASP A 244 36.49 0.49 16.42
C ASP A 244 36.54 1.23 15.07
N TYR A 245 35.58 1.01 14.17
CA TYR A 245 35.44 1.77 12.92
C TYR A 245 34.47 2.96 13.00
N ALA A 246 33.89 3.23 14.16
CA ALA A 246 33.13 4.44 14.43
C ALA A 246 34.05 5.50 15.06
N PHE A 247 34.46 6.49 14.27
CA PHE A 247 35.39 7.52 14.70
C PHE A 247 34.68 8.83 14.97
N PRO A 248 34.98 9.53 16.08
CA PRO A 248 34.52 10.90 16.28
C PRO A 248 34.92 11.79 15.11
N VAL A 249 33.99 12.63 14.64
CA VAL A 249 34.21 13.45 13.43
C VAL A 249 35.45 14.34 13.55
N ARG A 250 35.74 14.88 14.74
CA ARG A 250 36.93 15.73 15.03
C ARG A 250 38.26 15.02 14.81
N GLN A 251 38.29 13.69 14.91
CA GLN A 251 39.51 12.91 14.70
C GLN A 251 39.77 12.64 13.20
N ILE A 252 38.73 12.75 12.38
CA ILE A 252 38.76 12.36 10.96
C ILE A 252 38.78 13.57 10.03
N VAL A 253 38.00 14.60 10.35
CA VAL A 253 37.85 15.81 9.54
C VAL A 253 38.81 16.87 10.03
N ASN A 254 39.64 17.40 9.11
CA ASN A 254 40.61 18.44 9.46
C ASN A 254 39.92 19.81 9.58
N ALA A 255 39.94 20.38 10.78
CA ALA A 255 39.35 21.68 11.09
C ALA A 255 39.93 22.86 10.30
N ASN A 256 41.17 22.74 9.79
CA ASN A 256 41.80 23.80 9.01
C ASN A 256 41.25 23.90 7.58
N HIS A 257 40.60 22.84 7.06
CA HIS A 257 40.04 22.84 5.72
C HIS A 257 38.63 23.42 5.63
N TYR A 258 37.97 23.64 6.78
CA TYR A 258 36.60 24.13 6.83
C TYR A 258 36.54 25.38 7.70
N SER A 259 35.97 26.46 7.15
CA SER A 259 35.78 27.74 7.86
C SER A 259 34.48 27.80 8.66
N LEU A 260 33.51 26.92 8.37
CA LEU A 260 32.22 26.89 9.07
C LEU A 260 32.43 26.56 10.56
N ARG A 261 31.77 27.32 11.42
CA ARG A 261 31.76 27.16 12.89
C ARG A 261 30.33 27.05 13.38
N TYR A 262 30.16 26.58 14.62
CA TYR A 262 28.85 26.34 15.22
C TYR A 262 27.88 27.53 15.07
N GLU A 263 28.26 28.73 15.51
CA GLU A 263 27.41 29.92 15.42
C GLU A 263 26.97 30.26 13.99
N GLY A 264 27.90 30.12 13.04
CA GLY A 264 27.63 30.35 11.63
C GLY A 264 26.66 29.30 11.05
N LEU A 265 26.82 28.03 11.44
CA LEU A 265 25.90 26.97 11.07
C LEU A 265 24.52 27.19 11.69
N LYS A 266 24.44 27.50 12.98
CA LYS A 266 23.18 27.78 13.68
C LYS A 266 22.41 28.89 12.96
N THR A 267 23.08 29.99 12.63
CA THR A 267 22.50 31.09 11.85
C THR A 267 22.00 30.63 10.47
N GLN A 268 22.78 29.82 9.75
CA GLN A 268 22.37 29.28 8.44
C GLN A 268 21.14 28.36 8.54
N LEU A 269 21.10 27.49 9.55
CA LEU A 269 19.97 26.60 9.78
C LEU A 269 18.71 27.37 10.20
N GLU A 270 18.84 28.41 11.02
CA GLU A 270 17.74 29.31 11.39
C GLU A 270 17.19 30.08 10.19
N GLN A 271 18.07 30.65 9.35
CA GLN A 271 17.68 31.33 8.11
C GLN A 271 16.97 30.37 7.17
N HIS A 272 17.50 29.16 7.00
CA HIS A 272 16.90 28.15 6.14
C HIS A 272 15.53 27.69 6.65
N TYR A 273 15.38 27.51 7.96
CA TYR A 273 14.09 27.20 8.57
C TYR A 273 13.06 28.29 8.30
N GLN A 274 13.45 29.57 8.36
CA GLN A 274 12.58 30.72 8.10
C GLN A 274 12.19 30.88 6.61
N GLU A 275 12.83 30.15 5.68
CA GLU A 275 12.42 30.20 4.28
C GLU A 275 10.96 29.81 4.13
N VAL A 276 10.18 30.65 3.44
CA VAL A 276 8.74 30.46 3.24
C VAL A 276 8.43 29.09 2.62
N THR A 277 9.29 28.58 1.74
CA THR A 277 9.15 27.24 1.14
C THR A 277 9.28 26.12 2.17
N VAL A 278 10.17 26.28 3.15
CA VAL A 278 10.37 25.31 4.24
C VAL A 278 9.22 25.40 5.24
N GLN A 279 8.82 26.62 5.63
CA GLN A 279 7.67 26.84 6.50
C GLN A 279 6.36 26.32 5.90
N ASN A 280 6.08 26.58 4.63
CA ASN A 280 4.90 26.04 3.95
C ASN A 280 4.89 24.51 3.92
N TYR A 281 6.06 23.92 3.78
CA TYR A 281 6.20 22.47 3.72
C TYR A 281 6.05 21.82 5.10
N LEU A 282 6.60 22.45 6.15
CA LEU A 282 6.30 22.11 7.54
C LEU A 282 4.83 22.29 7.88
N ASP A 283 4.21 23.38 7.45
CA ASP A 283 2.78 23.60 7.62
C ASP A 283 1.99 22.51 6.93
N LEU A 284 2.39 22.02 5.76
CA LEU A 284 1.73 20.87 5.11
C LEU A 284 1.91 19.57 5.90
N ALA A 285 3.13 19.32 6.40
CA ALA A 285 3.42 18.15 7.24
C ALA A 285 2.73 18.21 8.62
N ASN A 286 2.55 19.41 9.18
CA ASN A 286 1.96 19.66 10.49
C ASN A 286 0.44 19.93 10.42
N ARG A 287 -0.10 20.31 9.26
CA ARG A 287 -1.55 20.43 9.01
C ARG A 287 -2.24 19.08 9.19
N SER A 288 -1.53 17.98 8.97
CA SER A 288 -1.93 16.68 9.50
C SER A 288 -1.56 16.58 11.00
N GLN A 289 -2.19 17.40 11.85
CA GLN A 289 -2.15 17.24 13.32
C GLN A 289 -2.56 15.82 13.78
N ALA A 290 -3.05 15.01 12.84
CA ALA A 290 -3.09 13.55 12.90
C ALA A 290 -1.95 12.93 13.70
N PHE A 291 -0.67 13.25 13.47
CA PHE A 291 0.41 12.55 14.20
C PHE A 291 0.45 12.90 15.69
N GLU A 292 0.36 14.17 16.08
CA GLU A 292 0.35 14.52 17.51
C GLU A 292 -0.90 14.05 18.25
N HIS A 293 -2.07 14.15 17.60
CA HIS A 293 -3.33 13.65 18.16
C HIS A 293 -3.34 12.13 18.22
N TRP A 294 -2.81 11.46 17.20
CA TRP A 294 -2.60 10.02 17.18
C TRP A 294 -1.66 9.60 18.31
N LEU A 295 -0.51 10.27 18.46
CA LEU A 295 0.49 9.95 19.49
C LEU A 295 -0.02 10.20 20.92
N ASN A 296 -0.87 11.21 21.16
CA ASN A 296 -1.31 11.57 22.51
C ASN A 296 -2.67 10.96 22.92
N ASP A 297 -3.62 10.82 21.99
CA ASP A 297 -5.02 10.54 22.31
C ASP A 297 -5.56 9.22 21.72
N SER A 298 -4.83 8.58 20.81
CA SER A 298 -5.38 7.43 20.03
C SER A 298 -4.34 6.48 19.45
N ILE A 299 -3.18 6.30 20.10
CA ILE A 299 -2.17 5.34 19.63
C ILE A 299 -2.80 3.96 19.56
N GLN A 300 -3.02 3.49 18.33
CA GLN A 300 -3.35 2.11 18.02
C GLN A 300 -2.12 1.54 17.31
N PHE A 301 -1.34 0.80 18.09
CA PHE A 301 -0.30 -0.06 17.54
C PHE A 301 -0.90 -1.41 17.22
N ASP A 302 -0.50 -1.97 16.08
CA ASP A 302 -0.71 -3.38 15.80
C ASP A 302 0.37 -4.17 16.55
N TRP A 303 -0.03 -5.06 17.46
CA TRP A 303 0.89 -5.82 18.32
C TRP A 303 1.19 -7.19 17.73
N VAL A 304 2.46 -7.45 17.47
CA VAL A 304 2.94 -8.72 16.91
C VAL A 304 4.19 -9.21 17.61
N LYS A 305 4.48 -10.50 17.44
CA LYS A 305 5.82 -11.00 17.71
C LYS A 305 6.71 -10.61 16.53
N ALA A 306 7.79 -9.89 16.80
CA ALA A 306 8.73 -9.43 15.79
C ALA A 306 10.16 -9.76 16.25
N GLU A 307 11.04 -10.02 15.29
CA GLU A 307 12.47 -10.27 15.51
C GLU A 307 13.27 -9.33 14.61
N VAL A 308 14.32 -8.71 15.16
CA VAL A 308 15.18 -7.79 14.40
C VAL A 308 16.38 -8.55 13.84
N VAL A 309 16.43 -8.67 12.52
CA VAL A 309 17.60 -9.19 11.81
C VAL A 309 18.54 -8.07 11.42
N LYS A 310 19.84 -8.27 11.64
CA LYS A 310 20.86 -7.23 11.42
C LYS A 310 22.22 -7.81 11.06
N ASP A 311 22.99 -7.01 10.32
CA ASP A 311 24.41 -7.30 10.11
C ASP A 311 25.23 -6.79 11.30
N SER A 312 26.17 -7.61 11.80
CA SER A 312 27.15 -7.16 12.78
C SER A 312 28.16 -6.15 12.18
N PRO A 313 28.60 -5.12 12.92
CA PRO A 313 29.69 -4.23 12.49
C PRO A 313 31.01 -4.97 12.21
N SER A 314 31.20 -6.15 12.82
CA SER A 314 32.33 -7.06 12.56
C SER A 314 32.46 -7.50 11.10
N LYS A 315 31.40 -7.34 10.27
CA LYS A 315 31.48 -7.58 8.82
C LYS A 315 32.58 -6.74 8.18
N THR A 316 32.76 -5.51 8.62
CA THR A 316 33.78 -4.58 8.11
C THR A 316 35.20 -5.14 8.30
N LYS A 317 35.41 -5.87 9.40
CA LYS A 317 36.67 -6.54 9.77
C LYS A 317 36.88 -7.89 9.07
N SER A 318 35.90 -8.39 8.32
CA SER A 318 35.85 -9.80 7.85
C SER A 318 35.91 -10.82 8.99
N ARG A 319 35.48 -10.44 10.19
CA ARG A 319 35.49 -11.30 11.39
C ARG A 319 34.09 -11.75 11.81
N ALA A 320 33.05 -11.26 11.13
CA ALA A 320 31.70 -11.69 11.40
C ALA A 320 31.56 -13.20 11.16
N LYS A 321 30.93 -13.90 12.10
CA LYS A 321 30.57 -15.31 11.93
C LYS A 321 29.46 -15.45 10.90
N LYS A 322 29.25 -16.66 10.39
CA LYS A 322 28.22 -16.91 9.35
C LYS A 322 26.82 -16.53 9.86
N GLU A 323 26.58 -16.76 11.14
CA GLU A 323 25.33 -16.50 11.86
C GLU A 323 25.06 -14.99 12.03
N GLU A 324 26.10 -14.17 11.98
CA GLU A 324 26.01 -12.71 12.13
C GLU A 324 25.75 -11.98 10.80
N HIS A 325 25.61 -12.72 9.70
CA HIS A 325 25.25 -12.17 8.40
C HIS A 325 23.74 -12.14 8.21
N LEU A 326 23.23 -11.00 7.73
CA LEU A 326 21.81 -10.77 7.48
C LEU A 326 21.18 -11.88 6.60
N ASN A 327 21.84 -12.28 5.52
CA ASN A 327 21.33 -13.32 4.62
C ASN A 327 21.17 -14.69 5.31
N PHE A 328 22.05 -15.00 6.28
CA PHE A 328 21.95 -16.25 7.02
C PHE A 328 20.82 -16.19 8.05
N GLN A 329 20.69 -15.07 8.76
CA GLN A 329 19.57 -14.83 9.67
C GLN A 329 18.25 -14.91 8.92
N LEU A 330 18.11 -14.22 7.79
CA LEU A 330 16.93 -14.31 6.94
C LEU A 330 16.63 -15.76 6.55
N GLN A 331 17.61 -16.55 6.08
CA GLN A 331 17.38 -17.96 5.74
C GLN A 331 16.99 -18.86 6.92
N THR A 332 17.38 -18.49 8.14
CA THR A 332 17.14 -19.28 9.35
C THR A 332 15.80 -18.93 10.00
N HIS A 333 15.45 -17.64 9.99
CA HIS A 333 14.28 -17.10 10.67
C HIS A 333 13.06 -16.93 9.74
N LEU A 334 13.24 -16.87 8.42
CA LEU A 334 12.12 -16.85 7.48
C LEU A 334 11.42 -18.22 7.46
N GLU A 335 10.10 -18.19 7.62
CA GLU A 335 9.26 -19.36 7.41
C GLU A 335 9.40 -19.88 5.97
N LYS A 336 9.19 -21.19 5.80
CA LYS A 336 9.14 -21.76 4.45
C LYS A 336 7.79 -21.37 3.82
N PRO A 337 7.78 -20.74 2.63
CA PRO A 337 6.54 -20.38 1.96
C PRO A 337 5.75 -21.64 1.58
N MET A 338 4.43 -21.59 1.78
CA MET A 338 3.49 -22.65 1.40
C MET A 338 2.60 -22.23 0.21
N GLU A 339 2.26 -20.95 0.11
CA GLU A 339 1.32 -20.42 -0.89
C GLU A 339 1.96 -19.33 -1.74
N SER A 340 2.62 -18.36 -1.12
CA SER A 340 3.12 -17.18 -1.86
C SER A 340 4.36 -16.53 -1.23
N ILE A 341 5.08 -15.79 -2.05
CA ILE A 341 6.24 -15.00 -1.66
C ILE A 341 6.30 -13.73 -2.50
N ASP A 342 6.24 -12.59 -1.82
CA ASP A 342 6.31 -11.27 -2.43
C ASP A 342 7.60 -10.60 -2.06
N ILE A 343 8.33 -10.14 -3.07
CA ILE A 343 9.61 -9.45 -2.88
C ILE A 343 9.52 -8.08 -3.52
N ILE A 344 9.58 -7.04 -2.71
CA ILE A 344 9.71 -5.65 -3.16
C ILE A 344 11.17 -5.26 -2.99
N SER A 345 11.85 -4.99 -4.09
CA SER A 345 13.26 -4.57 -4.07
C SER A 345 13.59 -3.63 -5.22
N ALA A 346 14.01 -2.42 -4.85
CA ALA A 346 14.49 -1.38 -5.75
C ALA A 346 15.63 -1.81 -6.69
N TYR A 347 16.51 -2.68 -6.18
CA TYR A 347 17.73 -3.14 -6.83
C TYR A 347 17.79 -4.66 -6.83
N PHE A 348 16.86 -5.29 -7.54
CA PHE A 348 16.72 -6.74 -7.55
C PHE A 348 17.76 -7.42 -8.43
N VAL A 349 18.76 -8.05 -7.82
CA VAL A 349 19.74 -8.91 -8.49
C VAL A 349 19.86 -10.22 -7.69
N PRO A 350 19.17 -11.30 -8.09
CA PRO A 350 19.05 -12.50 -7.26
C PRO A 350 20.31 -13.40 -7.28
N GLU A 351 21.27 -13.11 -8.17
CA GLU A 351 22.42 -13.97 -8.45
C GLU A 351 22.02 -15.41 -8.85
N ARG A 352 23.00 -16.28 -9.10
CA ARG A 352 22.72 -17.67 -9.55
C ARG A 352 21.96 -18.48 -8.50
N LYS A 353 22.29 -18.30 -7.21
CA LYS A 353 21.67 -19.06 -6.11
C LYS A 353 20.25 -18.59 -5.85
N GLY A 354 20.02 -17.28 -5.76
CA GLY A 354 18.66 -16.74 -5.56
C GLY A 354 17.76 -17.03 -6.76
N LYS A 355 18.27 -16.91 -8.00
CA LYS A 355 17.50 -17.31 -9.19
C LYS A 355 17.04 -18.75 -9.13
N LYS A 356 17.95 -19.68 -8.80
CA LYS A 356 17.61 -21.10 -8.66
C LYS A 356 16.59 -21.33 -7.56
N HIS A 357 16.71 -20.62 -6.43
CA HIS A 357 15.78 -20.76 -5.32
C HIS A 357 14.37 -20.28 -5.69
N LEU A 358 14.25 -19.09 -6.28
CA LEU A 358 12.96 -18.53 -6.72
C LEU A 358 12.32 -19.40 -7.82
N ALA A 359 13.12 -19.88 -8.78
CA ALA A 359 12.63 -20.81 -9.80
C ALA A 359 12.10 -22.12 -9.20
N ASN A 360 12.82 -22.70 -8.23
CA ASN A 360 12.37 -23.91 -7.55
C ASN A 360 11.07 -23.70 -6.77
N LEU A 361 10.91 -22.54 -6.13
CA LEU A 361 9.67 -22.20 -5.43
C LEU A 361 8.50 -22.08 -6.41
N ALA A 362 8.67 -21.31 -7.50
CA ALA A 362 7.64 -21.16 -8.53
C ALA A 362 7.24 -22.49 -9.19
N GLN A 363 8.20 -23.40 -9.38
CA GLN A 363 7.94 -24.75 -9.90
C GLN A 363 7.26 -25.69 -8.90
N SER A 364 7.27 -25.35 -7.60
CA SER A 364 6.64 -26.11 -6.53
C SER A 364 5.22 -25.60 -6.21
N ASP A 365 4.57 -24.94 -7.17
CA ASP A 365 3.21 -24.37 -7.07
C ASP A 365 3.08 -23.22 -6.04
N ILE A 366 4.18 -22.57 -5.69
CA ILE A 366 4.21 -21.38 -4.82
C ILE A 366 4.20 -20.13 -5.70
N GLN A 367 3.30 -19.19 -5.43
CA GLN A 367 3.23 -17.94 -6.18
C GLN A 367 4.40 -17.01 -5.81
N VAL A 368 5.37 -16.85 -6.71
CA VAL A 368 6.52 -15.95 -6.53
C VAL A 368 6.28 -14.64 -7.28
N ARG A 369 6.10 -13.53 -6.56
CA ARG A 369 5.95 -12.18 -7.12
C ARG A 369 7.12 -11.28 -6.74
N VAL A 370 7.71 -10.59 -7.71
CA VAL A 370 8.80 -9.65 -7.49
C VAL A 370 8.45 -8.29 -8.07
N LEU A 371 8.42 -7.25 -7.24
CA LEU A 371 8.31 -5.86 -7.65
C LEU A 371 9.69 -5.19 -7.64
N THR A 372 10.14 -4.70 -8.80
CA THR A 372 11.42 -4.00 -8.94
C THR A 372 11.32 -2.80 -9.88
N ASN A 373 12.37 -2.00 -10.03
CA ASN A 373 12.36 -0.83 -10.91
C ASN A 373 12.49 -1.21 -12.39
N SER A 374 11.68 -0.61 -13.25
CA SER A 374 11.94 -0.59 -14.70
C SER A 374 13.22 0.18 -15.02
N PHE A 375 13.78 -0.03 -16.22
CA PHE A 375 14.97 0.70 -16.67
C PHE A 375 14.83 2.23 -16.56
N LYS A 376 13.63 2.78 -16.81
CA LYS A 376 13.38 4.22 -16.74
C LYS A 376 13.23 4.74 -15.31
N ALA A 377 12.77 3.91 -14.39
CA ALA A 377 12.60 4.27 -12.98
C ALA A 377 13.91 4.11 -12.18
N ASN A 378 14.83 3.28 -12.67
CA ASN A 378 16.09 2.99 -11.99
C ASN A 378 17.07 4.16 -12.09
N ASP A 379 17.67 4.54 -10.96
CA ASP A 379 18.76 5.53 -10.86
C ASP A 379 20.16 4.91 -11.08
N VAL A 380 20.27 3.57 -11.07
CA VAL A 380 21.53 2.85 -11.27
C VAL A 380 21.42 1.92 -12.49
N PRO A 381 21.76 2.39 -13.70
CA PRO A 381 21.64 1.61 -14.94
C PRO A 381 22.38 0.27 -14.90
N LEU A 382 23.52 0.22 -14.18
CA LEU A 382 24.31 -0.99 -14.03
C LEU A 382 23.54 -2.10 -13.30
N VAL A 383 22.76 -1.76 -12.27
CA VAL A 383 21.96 -2.74 -11.53
C VAL A 383 20.89 -3.34 -12.45
N HIS A 384 20.19 -2.50 -13.22
CA HIS A 384 19.21 -2.98 -14.19
C HIS A 384 19.86 -3.90 -15.25
N ALA A 385 21.08 -3.59 -15.70
CA ALA A 385 21.80 -4.45 -16.63
C ALA A 385 22.12 -5.84 -16.04
N PHE A 386 22.43 -5.92 -14.73
CA PHE A 386 22.62 -7.20 -14.06
C PHE A 386 21.31 -7.96 -13.82
N TYR A 387 20.25 -7.26 -13.46
CA TYR A 387 18.89 -7.81 -13.37
C TYR A 387 18.44 -8.42 -14.71
N GLY A 388 18.65 -7.70 -15.81
CA GLY A 388 18.25 -8.13 -17.16
C GLY A 388 18.81 -9.49 -17.57
N LYS A 389 19.96 -9.90 -17.01
CA LYS A 389 20.55 -11.23 -17.25
C LYS A 389 19.74 -12.41 -16.70
N TYR A 390 18.88 -12.16 -15.72
CA TYR A 390 18.08 -13.18 -15.04
C TYR A 390 16.59 -13.07 -15.33
N ARG A 391 16.18 -11.99 -16.01
CA ARG A 391 14.76 -11.63 -16.23
C ARG A 391 14.00 -12.70 -17.00
N GLU A 392 14.54 -13.14 -18.15
CA GLU A 392 13.90 -14.16 -19.00
C GLU A 392 13.82 -15.51 -18.27
N ASP A 393 14.93 -15.99 -17.73
CA ASP A 393 14.99 -17.24 -16.93
C ASP A 393 13.96 -17.27 -15.78
N LEU A 394 13.73 -16.15 -15.10
CA LEU A 394 12.78 -16.07 -13.99
C LEU A 394 11.34 -16.19 -14.50
N LEU A 395 11.00 -15.45 -15.56
CA LEU A 395 9.68 -15.50 -16.18
C LEU A 395 9.36 -16.90 -16.71
N GLU A 396 10.32 -17.54 -17.38
CA GLU A 396 10.18 -18.92 -17.87
C GLU A 396 9.96 -19.94 -16.74
N SER A 397 10.50 -19.67 -15.55
CA SER A 397 10.33 -20.53 -14.38
C SER A 397 9.01 -20.32 -13.62
N GLY A 398 8.14 -19.42 -14.07
CA GLY A 398 6.85 -19.12 -13.43
C GLY A 398 6.89 -17.98 -12.40
N VAL A 399 8.01 -17.27 -12.27
CA VAL A 399 8.11 -16.10 -11.38
C VAL A 399 7.42 -14.90 -12.04
N GLN A 400 6.55 -14.22 -11.30
CA GLN A 400 5.83 -13.02 -11.75
C GLN A 400 6.68 -11.78 -11.46
N LEU A 401 7.15 -11.10 -12.50
CA LEU A 401 7.95 -9.87 -12.39
C LEU A 401 7.08 -8.65 -12.68
N TYR A 402 7.03 -7.71 -11.73
CA TYR A 402 6.39 -6.42 -11.84
C TYR A 402 7.45 -5.32 -11.86
N GLU A 403 7.42 -4.46 -12.88
CA GLU A 403 8.38 -3.38 -13.06
C GLU A 403 7.73 -2.02 -12.82
N PHE A 404 8.23 -1.30 -11.81
CA PHE A 404 7.78 0.03 -11.44
C PHE A 404 8.14 1.04 -12.53
N LEU A 405 7.15 1.77 -13.03
CA LEU A 405 7.29 2.75 -14.11
C LEU A 405 7.53 4.15 -13.54
N ALA A 406 8.42 4.90 -14.19
CA ALA A 406 8.91 6.20 -13.70
C ALA A 406 7.89 7.36 -13.77
N THR A 407 6.72 7.16 -14.37
CA THR A 407 5.79 8.24 -14.72
C THR A 407 4.34 7.81 -14.55
N PRO A 408 3.48 8.60 -13.88
CA PRO A 408 2.04 8.59 -14.18
C PRO A 408 1.85 9.13 -15.61
N ALA A 409 0.98 8.55 -16.43
CA ALA A 409 0.62 9.16 -17.70
C ALA A 409 0.19 10.63 -17.49
N ALA A 410 0.57 11.54 -18.41
CA ALA A 410 0.30 12.97 -18.29
C ALA A 410 -1.19 13.32 -18.07
N GLU A 411 -2.09 12.39 -18.38
CA GLU A 411 -3.54 12.46 -18.20
C GLU A 411 -4.02 12.23 -16.75
N ALA A 412 -3.10 11.91 -15.83
CA ALA A 412 -3.36 11.64 -14.40
C ALA A 412 -2.95 12.80 -13.45
N LEU A 413 -2.53 13.95 -14.00
CA LEU A 413 -2.30 15.18 -13.22
C LEU A 413 -3.61 15.98 -13.17
N ASN A 414 -4.17 16.13 -11.96
CA ASN A 414 -5.40 16.91 -11.72
C ASN A 414 -5.09 18.37 -11.32
N GLU A 415 -6.04 19.29 -11.51
CA GLU A 415 -5.92 20.73 -11.21
C GLU A 415 -5.47 21.05 -9.76
N ASN A 416 -5.77 20.19 -8.79
CA ASN A 416 -5.34 20.39 -7.39
C ASN A 416 -3.84 20.14 -7.16
N ASN A 417 -3.19 19.28 -7.95
CA ASN A 417 -1.74 19.10 -7.85
C ASN A 417 -1.01 20.30 -8.47
N GLU A 418 -1.61 20.94 -9.48
CA GLU A 418 -1.16 22.25 -9.93
C GLU A 418 -1.39 23.34 -8.90
N GLU A 419 -2.52 23.32 -8.18
CA GLU A 419 -2.86 24.33 -7.18
C GLU A 419 -1.96 24.23 -5.93
N ILE A 420 -1.64 23.01 -5.46
CA ILE A 420 -0.69 22.76 -4.36
C ILE A 420 0.71 23.20 -4.76
N SER A 421 1.14 22.89 -6.00
CA SER A 421 2.41 23.38 -6.55
C SER A 421 2.45 24.90 -6.70
N LYS A 422 1.38 25.51 -7.21
CA LYS A 422 1.25 26.97 -7.39
C LYS A 422 1.24 27.70 -6.04
N LYS A 423 0.56 27.14 -5.02
CA LYS A 423 0.52 27.68 -3.65
C LYS A 423 1.84 27.47 -2.88
N ALA A 424 2.51 26.33 -3.07
CA ALA A 424 3.78 26.01 -2.39
C ALA A 424 5.03 26.54 -3.10
N LYS A 425 4.92 27.06 -4.34
CA LYS A 425 6.05 27.42 -5.22
C LYS A 425 7.08 26.29 -5.41
N VAL A 426 6.60 25.03 -5.51
CA VAL A 426 7.43 23.83 -5.72
C VAL A 426 7.32 23.37 -7.18
N SER A 427 8.39 22.91 -7.81
CA SER A 427 8.36 22.55 -9.25
C SER A 427 7.77 21.15 -9.49
N ILE A 428 6.63 21.07 -10.19
CA ILE A 428 5.95 19.81 -10.61
C ILE A 428 6.80 18.98 -11.59
N LYS A 429 7.83 19.57 -12.21
CA LYS A 429 8.68 18.84 -13.18
C LYS A 429 9.38 17.61 -12.56
N GLY A 430 9.60 17.60 -11.23
CA GLY A 430 10.24 16.50 -10.50
C GLY A 430 9.40 15.23 -10.29
N LEU A 431 8.08 15.31 -10.48
CA LEU A 431 7.17 14.15 -10.37
C LEU A 431 7.24 13.20 -11.59
N SER A 432 7.95 13.61 -12.64
CA SER A 432 8.08 12.85 -13.90
C SER A 432 9.07 11.67 -13.84
N ARG A 433 9.82 11.55 -12.74
CA ARG A 433 10.80 10.47 -12.50
C ARG A 433 10.70 9.97 -11.05
N SER A 434 9.89 8.94 -10.85
CA SER A 434 9.77 8.22 -9.57
C SER A 434 10.49 6.88 -9.61
N SER A 435 10.93 6.41 -8.45
CA SER A 435 11.61 5.12 -8.30
C SER A 435 11.22 4.42 -7.02
N LEU A 436 11.04 3.11 -7.10
CA LEU A 436 10.89 2.26 -5.93
C LEU A 436 12.21 2.26 -5.15
N HIS A 437 12.14 2.48 -3.85
CA HIS A 437 13.27 2.35 -2.93
C HIS A 437 12.96 1.42 -1.74
N ALA A 438 11.68 1.04 -1.57
CA ALA A 438 11.22 0.09 -0.57
C ALA A 438 11.91 -1.28 -0.69
N LYS A 439 12.10 -1.92 0.47
CA LYS A 439 12.64 -3.26 0.63
C LYS A 439 11.73 -4.03 1.58
N LEU A 440 10.84 -4.83 1.01
CA LEU A 440 9.85 -5.58 1.76
C LEU A 440 9.79 -7.01 1.23
N MET A 441 9.51 -7.94 2.13
CA MET A 441 9.28 -9.32 1.80
C MET A 441 8.06 -9.80 2.58
N ALA A 442 7.08 -10.38 1.90
CA ALA A 442 5.92 -11.01 2.51
C ALA A 442 5.89 -12.50 2.13
N ILE A 443 5.48 -13.35 3.07
CA ILE A 443 5.37 -14.80 2.88
C ILE A 443 3.95 -15.21 3.20
N ASP A 444 3.33 -15.97 2.30
CA ASP A 444 1.99 -16.56 2.36
C ASP A 444 0.84 -15.57 2.60
N GLU A 445 1.09 -14.26 2.47
CA GLU A 445 0.14 -13.19 2.87
C GLU A 445 -0.62 -13.52 4.17
N LYS A 446 0.04 -14.21 5.12
CA LYS A 446 -0.53 -14.51 6.44
C LYS A 446 -0.58 -13.22 7.23
N GLN A 447 -1.47 -12.31 6.87
CA GLN A 447 -2.16 -11.54 7.89
C GLN A 447 -2.64 -12.59 8.89
N LYS A 448 -2.45 -12.35 10.19
CA LYS A 448 -3.28 -13.03 11.18
C LYS A 448 -4.73 -12.71 10.79
N GLN A 449 -5.34 -13.56 9.97
CA GLN A 449 -6.77 -13.76 9.92
C GLN A 449 -7.13 -14.47 11.25
N GLY A 450 -6.93 -13.78 12.37
CA GLY A 450 -7.97 -13.82 13.37
C GLY A 450 -9.03 -12.92 12.76
N GLY A 451 -10.15 -13.48 12.31
CA GLY A 451 -11.27 -12.63 11.93
C GLY A 451 -11.54 -11.67 13.09
N GLU A 452 -11.94 -10.43 12.80
CA GLU A 452 -12.29 -9.51 13.90
C GLU A 452 -13.33 -10.22 14.78
N LYS A 453 -13.02 -10.38 16.07
CA LYS A 453 -13.93 -11.00 17.05
C LYS A 453 -15.19 -10.15 17.09
N THR A 454 -16.30 -10.69 16.58
CA THR A 454 -17.47 -9.90 16.23
C THR A 454 -18.72 -10.37 16.95
N ILE A 455 -19.48 -9.42 17.47
CA ILE A 455 -20.85 -9.64 17.93
C ILE A 455 -21.82 -9.06 16.90
N LEU A 456 -22.77 -9.88 16.46
CA LEU A 456 -23.83 -9.49 15.53
C LEU A 456 -25.06 -9.03 16.32
N VAL A 457 -25.71 -7.95 15.88
CA VAL A 457 -26.91 -7.42 16.52
C VAL A 457 -28.01 -7.23 15.48
N SER A 458 -29.01 -8.11 15.50
CA SER A 458 -30.21 -7.98 14.65
C SER A 458 -31.35 -7.36 15.45
N VAL A 459 -32.05 -6.41 14.83
CA VAL A 459 -33.07 -5.58 15.50
C VAL A 459 -34.38 -5.69 14.76
N ALA A 460 -35.31 -6.50 15.27
CA ALA A 460 -36.64 -6.60 14.69
C ALA A 460 -37.46 -5.33 15.05
N ILE A 461 -37.85 -4.58 14.03
CA ILE A 461 -38.70 -3.40 14.15
C ILE A 461 -40.10 -3.80 13.70
N HIS A 462 -41.05 -3.78 14.64
CA HIS A 462 -42.39 -4.37 14.47
C HIS A 462 -42.40 -5.91 14.36
N ILE A 463 -43.54 -6.51 14.70
CA ILE A 463 -43.72 -7.97 14.85
C ILE A 463 -43.71 -8.71 13.50
N LEU A 464 -43.73 -7.98 12.38
CA LEU A 464 -43.94 -8.50 11.02
C LEU A 464 -42.70 -8.43 10.12
N GLU A 465 -41.59 -7.84 10.57
CA GLU A 465 -40.32 -7.91 9.83
C GLU A 465 -39.57 -9.17 10.24
N ASP A 466 -39.64 -10.22 9.41
CA ASP A 466 -38.75 -11.36 9.54
C ASP A 466 -37.38 -10.95 8.99
N LEU A 467 -36.42 -10.75 9.89
CA LEU A 467 -35.04 -10.52 9.50
C LEU A 467 -34.41 -11.86 9.22
N ASP A 468 -33.96 -12.07 7.98
CA ASP A 468 -33.19 -13.25 7.60
C ASP A 468 -31.83 -13.21 8.31
N ALA A 469 -31.80 -13.77 9.52
CA ALA A 469 -30.63 -13.83 10.37
C ALA A 469 -29.48 -14.61 9.70
N GLU A 470 -29.81 -15.57 8.83
CA GLU A 470 -28.83 -16.32 8.06
C GLU A 470 -28.20 -15.46 6.96
N GLU A 471 -28.97 -14.63 6.25
CA GLU A 471 -28.42 -13.65 5.29
C GLU A 471 -27.40 -12.73 5.99
N PHE A 472 -27.76 -12.16 7.14
CA PHE A 472 -26.86 -11.26 7.87
C PHE A 472 -25.59 -11.97 8.39
N ARG A 473 -25.74 -13.20 8.88
CA ARG A 473 -24.61 -14.03 9.31
C ARG A 473 -23.68 -14.36 8.14
N LEU A 474 -24.24 -14.66 6.97
CA LEU A 474 -23.48 -14.87 5.74
C LEU A 474 -22.77 -13.60 5.27
N LEU A 475 -23.35 -12.40 5.45
CA LEU A 475 -22.68 -11.13 5.14
C LEU A 475 -21.45 -10.94 6.01
N ALA A 476 -21.62 -11.08 7.33
CA ALA A 476 -20.52 -10.93 8.28
C ALA A 476 -19.38 -11.92 8.00
N LYS A 477 -19.72 -13.19 7.76
CA LYS A 477 -18.75 -14.22 7.39
C LYS A 477 -18.06 -13.91 6.05
N SER A 478 -18.80 -13.40 5.07
CA SER A 478 -18.25 -13.00 3.76
C SER A 478 -17.28 -11.82 3.84
N ALA A 479 -17.37 -11.00 4.89
CA ALA A 479 -16.44 -9.92 5.19
C ALA A 479 -15.21 -10.37 6.00
N GLY A 480 -15.16 -11.63 6.44
CA GLY A 480 -14.08 -12.17 7.26
C GLY A 480 -14.25 -12.01 8.77
N ALA A 481 -15.47 -11.74 9.26
CA ALA A 481 -15.75 -11.63 10.70
C ALA A 481 -15.74 -13.01 11.39
N GLU A 482 -15.12 -13.09 12.56
CA GLU A 482 -15.24 -14.24 13.46
C GLU A 482 -16.44 -14.00 14.40
N ILE A 483 -17.57 -14.63 14.09
CA ILE A 483 -18.83 -14.40 14.81
C ILE A 483 -18.80 -15.14 16.14
N LEU A 484 -18.72 -14.41 17.24
CA LEU A 484 -18.72 -14.95 18.60
C LEU A 484 -20.13 -15.16 19.14
N GLU A 485 -21.01 -14.19 18.92
CA GLU A 485 -22.40 -14.21 19.40
C GLU A 485 -23.30 -13.43 18.43
N HIS A 486 -24.56 -13.87 18.31
CA HIS A 486 -25.62 -13.16 17.59
C HIS A 486 -26.74 -12.78 18.57
N VAL A 487 -26.83 -11.49 18.84
CA VAL A 487 -27.79 -10.90 19.78
C VAL A 487 -29.02 -10.41 19.01
N HIS A 488 -30.19 -10.85 19.43
CA HIS A 488 -31.47 -10.35 18.90
C HIS A 488 -32.06 -9.30 19.84
N ALA A 489 -32.47 -8.17 19.27
CA ALA A 489 -33.19 -7.12 19.95
C ALA A 489 -34.56 -6.91 19.29
N GLN A 490 -35.61 -6.75 20.09
CA GLN A 490 -36.94 -6.44 19.60
C GLN A 490 -37.35 -5.04 20.06
N ARG A 491 -37.85 -4.22 19.12
CA ARG A 491 -38.38 -2.90 19.44
C ARG A 491 -39.60 -2.56 18.60
N PHE A 492 -40.53 -1.84 19.21
CA PHE A 492 -41.66 -1.26 18.48
C PHE A 492 -41.24 -0.07 17.61
N LYS A 493 -40.22 0.70 18.03
CA LYS A 493 -39.67 1.83 17.28
C LYS A 493 -38.18 1.99 17.57
N PRO A 494 -37.36 2.36 16.57
CA PRO A 494 -35.95 2.69 16.76
C PRO A 494 -35.76 3.81 17.78
N ASP A 495 -34.78 3.65 18.66
CA ASP A 495 -34.36 4.71 19.57
C ASP A 495 -33.58 5.79 18.81
N ALA A 496 -33.94 7.06 19.00
CA ALA A 496 -33.30 8.18 18.31
C ALA A 496 -31.80 8.32 18.67
N LYS A 497 -31.39 7.87 19.85
CA LYS A 497 -30.02 8.02 20.37
C LYS A 497 -29.16 6.79 20.10
N TYR A 498 -29.67 5.58 20.31
CA TYR A 498 -28.90 4.33 20.23
C TYR A 498 -29.43 3.29 19.25
N PHE A 499 -30.55 3.55 18.57
CA PHE A 499 -31.28 2.57 17.74
C PHE A 499 -31.85 1.37 18.54
N ILE A 500 -31.01 0.59 19.23
CA ILE A 500 -31.35 -0.56 20.08
C ILE A 500 -31.78 -0.18 21.51
N GLY A 501 -31.52 1.07 21.92
CA GLY A 501 -31.80 1.59 23.27
C GLY A 501 -30.68 1.37 24.27
N SER A 502 -30.74 2.10 25.40
CA SER A 502 -29.64 2.13 26.39
C SER A 502 -29.42 0.80 27.11
N GLY A 503 -30.47 0.15 27.59
CA GLY A 503 -30.32 -1.11 28.34
C GLY A 503 -29.69 -2.23 27.51
N LYS A 504 -30.10 -2.37 26.24
CA LYS A 504 -29.50 -3.37 25.33
C LYS A 504 -28.08 -2.99 24.93
N ALA A 505 -27.78 -1.70 24.76
CA ALA A 505 -26.42 -1.23 24.48
C ALA A 505 -25.46 -1.52 25.64
N GLU A 506 -25.91 -1.39 26.89
CA GLU A 506 -25.15 -1.76 28.09
C GLU A 506 -24.96 -3.28 28.20
N GLU A 507 -25.98 -4.08 27.88
CA GLU A 507 -25.88 -5.54 27.82
C GLU A 507 -24.84 -5.99 26.77
N ILE A 508 -24.86 -5.39 25.57
CA ILE A 508 -23.87 -5.67 24.53
C ILE A 508 -22.47 -5.22 24.96
N ALA A 509 -22.34 -4.06 25.62
CA ALA A 509 -21.05 -3.62 26.15
C ALA A 509 -20.46 -4.63 27.15
N ALA A 510 -21.30 -5.21 28.02
CA ALA A 510 -20.87 -6.26 28.94
C ALA A 510 -20.42 -7.53 28.21
N ARG A 511 -21.14 -7.95 27.16
CA ARG A 511 -20.74 -9.09 26.31
C ARG A 511 -19.45 -8.84 25.54
N VAL A 512 -19.25 -7.63 25.04
CA VAL A 512 -18.02 -7.22 24.36
C VAL A 512 -16.82 -7.35 25.31
N GLU A 513 -16.97 -6.94 26.58
CA GLU A 513 -15.93 -7.07 27.60
C GLU A 513 -15.68 -8.54 27.98
N GLU A 514 -16.74 -9.35 28.13
CA GLU A 514 -16.64 -10.78 28.47
C GLU A 514 -15.99 -11.62 27.36
N LEU A 515 -16.36 -11.36 26.09
CA LEU A 515 -15.92 -12.13 24.93
C LEU A 515 -14.68 -11.54 24.24
N GLU A 516 -14.18 -10.41 24.74
CA GLU A 516 -13.10 -9.62 24.15
C GLU A 516 -13.36 -9.29 22.66
N ALA A 517 -14.60 -8.92 22.34
CA ALA A 517 -14.98 -8.60 20.97
C ALA A 517 -14.37 -7.25 20.54
N THR A 518 -13.88 -7.19 19.30
CA THR A 518 -13.28 -5.97 18.74
C THR A 518 -14.26 -5.20 17.84
N LEU A 519 -15.31 -5.87 17.36
CA LEU A 519 -16.29 -5.33 16.42
C LEU A 519 -17.73 -5.67 16.85
N VAL A 520 -18.63 -4.70 16.71
CA VAL A 520 -20.08 -4.92 16.77
C VAL A 520 -20.69 -4.49 15.44
N ILE A 521 -21.46 -5.39 14.82
CA ILE A 521 -22.18 -5.11 13.57
C ILE A 521 -23.67 -5.05 13.85
N ILE A 522 -24.31 -3.95 13.47
CA ILE A 522 -25.77 -3.79 13.57
C ILE A 522 -26.42 -3.98 12.21
N ASP A 523 -27.42 -4.86 12.16
CA ASP A 523 -28.15 -5.28 10.95
C ASP A 523 -29.15 -4.24 10.41
N HIS A 524 -28.80 -2.95 10.51
CA HIS A 524 -29.61 -1.83 10.01
C HIS A 524 -28.70 -0.65 9.70
N ALA A 525 -29.14 0.25 8.83
CA ALA A 525 -28.44 1.52 8.61
C ALA A 525 -28.55 2.42 9.85
N LEU A 526 -27.42 2.90 10.36
CA LEU A 526 -27.39 3.77 11.53
C LEU A 526 -27.17 5.22 11.11
N THR A 527 -27.80 6.17 11.79
CA THR A 527 -27.40 7.59 11.63
C THR A 527 -26.01 7.84 12.23
N PRO A 528 -25.25 8.86 11.76
CA PRO A 528 -23.95 9.22 12.33
C PRO A 528 -23.96 9.40 13.86
N SER A 529 -25.04 9.98 14.38
CA SER A 529 -25.21 10.18 15.83
C SER A 529 -25.41 8.87 16.58
N GLN A 530 -26.19 7.94 16.04
CA GLN A 530 -26.45 6.64 16.66
C GLN A 530 -25.18 5.81 16.73
N GLU A 531 -24.45 5.68 15.62
CA GLU A 531 -23.19 4.92 15.57
C GLU A 531 -22.18 5.46 16.60
N ARG A 532 -21.99 6.79 16.66
CA ARG A 532 -21.10 7.42 17.64
C ARG A 532 -21.50 7.12 19.08
N ASN A 533 -22.79 7.24 19.37
CA ASN A 533 -23.30 7.02 20.71
C ASN A 533 -23.14 5.56 21.14
N LEU A 534 -23.35 4.62 20.23
CA LEU A 534 -23.14 3.19 20.44
C LEU A 534 -21.66 2.87 20.66
N SER A 535 -20.76 3.34 19.78
CA SER A 535 -19.31 3.14 19.94
C SER A 535 -18.79 3.68 21.28
N ARG A 536 -19.35 4.80 21.78
CA ARG A 536 -18.98 5.35 23.09
C ARG A 536 -19.37 4.46 24.27
N ILE A 537 -20.56 3.84 24.21
CA ILE A 537 -21.04 2.96 25.30
C ILE A 537 -20.33 1.61 25.23
N ILE A 538 -20.24 1.04 24.03
CA ILE A 538 -19.75 -0.32 23.80
C ILE A 538 -18.22 -0.38 23.88
N LYS A 539 -17.53 0.76 23.71
CA LYS A 539 -16.05 0.89 23.76
C LYS A 539 -15.30 0.07 22.70
N CYS A 540 -15.99 -0.42 21.68
CA CYS A 540 -15.39 -1.06 20.51
C CYS A 540 -15.90 -0.38 19.23
N ARG A 541 -15.36 -0.80 18.08
CA ARG A 541 -15.82 -0.32 16.77
C ARG A 541 -17.24 -0.84 16.52
N VAL A 542 -18.15 0.06 16.15
CA VAL A 542 -19.51 -0.27 15.72
C VAL A 542 -19.66 0.07 14.26
N ILE A 543 -20.12 -0.86 13.44
CA ILE A 543 -20.44 -0.63 12.03
C ILE A 543 -21.90 -1.01 11.75
N ASP A 544 -22.47 -0.37 10.74
CA ASP A 544 -23.82 -0.63 10.27
C ASP A 544 -23.83 -1.58 9.06
N ARG A 545 -25.02 -2.06 8.66
CA ARG A 545 -25.18 -2.96 7.51
C ARG A 545 -24.62 -2.35 6.22
N THR A 546 -24.78 -1.04 6.04
CA THR A 546 -24.23 -0.28 4.90
C THR A 546 -22.71 -0.43 4.79
N ARG A 547 -22.00 -0.21 5.90
CA ARG A 547 -20.54 -0.30 5.94
C ARG A 547 -20.06 -1.73 5.73
N LEU A 548 -20.73 -2.71 6.33
CA LEU A 548 -20.41 -4.13 6.14
C LEU A 548 -20.42 -4.51 4.65
N ILE A 549 -21.48 -4.12 3.92
CA ILE A 549 -21.60 -4.43 2.49
C ILE A 549 -20.48 -3.74 1.69
N LEU A 550 -20.16 -2.47 1.99
CA LEU A 550 -19.05 -1.77 1.34
C LEU A 550 -17.69 -2.43 1.59
N ASP A 551 -17.47 -2.98 2.78
CA ASP A 551 -16.22 -3.69 3.11
C ASP A 551 -16.15 -5.03 2.37
N ILE A 552 -17.26 -5.77 2.22
CA ILE A 552 -17.31 -6.96 1.33
C ILE A 552 -16.97 -6.56 -0.10
N PHE A 553 -17.56 -5.48 -0.62
CA PHE A 553 -17.28 -5.02 -1.98
C PHE A 553 -15.82 -4.61 -2.18
N ALA A 554 -15.19 -3.98 -1.18
CA ALA A 554 -13.77 -3.63 -1.26
C ALA A 554 -12.88 -4.86 -1.42
N GLN A 555 -13.24 -5.98 -0.77
CA GLN A 555 -12.53 -7.26 -0.92
C GLN A 555 -12.77 -7.90 -2.29
N ARG A 556 -13.91 -7.64 -2.95
CA ARG A 556 -14.29 -8.25 -4.23
C ARG A 556 -13.91 -7.42 -5.46
N ALA A 557 -13.68 -6.11 -5.31
CA ALA A 557 -13.37 -5.22 -6.42
C ALA A 557 -11.97 -5.52 -7.01
N ARG A 558 -11.95 -6.09 -8.21
CA ARG A 558 -10.70 -6.44 -8.91
C ARG A 558 -10.37 -5.43 -10.00
N THR A 559 -11.39 -4.96 -10.73
CA THR A 559 -11.20 -3.99 -11.80
C THR A 559 -10.88 -2.60 -11.25
N HIS A 560 -10.21 -1.78 -12.08
CA HIS A 560 -9.93 -0.39 -11.73
C HIS A 560 -11.23 0.41 -11.51
N GLU A 561 -12.27 0.15 -12.32
CA GLU A 561 -13.58 0.79 -12.17
C GLU A 561 -14.25 0.40 -10.85
N GLY A 562 -14.34 -0.90 -10.56
CA GLY A 562 -14.93 -1.40 -9.32
C GLY A 562 -14.23 -0.83 -8.09
N LYS A 563 -12.89 -0.75 -8.09
CA LYS A 563 -12.12 -0.12 -7.01
C LYS A 563 -12.46 1.36 -6.82
N LEU A 564 -12.58 2.12 -7.91
CA LEU A 564 -12.94 3.54 -7.84
C LEU A 564 -14.36 3.75 -7.29
N GLN A 565 -15.33 2.93 -7.72
CA GLN A 565 -16.71 3.01 -7.25
C GLN A 565 -16.83 2.67 -5.78
N VAL A 566 -16.17 1.60 -5.33
CA VAL A 566 -16.17 1.21 -3.91
C VAL A 566 -15.48 2.28 -3.06
N GLU A 567 -14.33 2.80 -3.49
CA GLU A 567 -13.64 3.89 -2.78
C GLU A 567 -14.54 5.13 -2.67
N LEU A 568 -15.22 5.51 -3.76
CA LEU A 568 -16.17 6.63 -3.77
C LEU A 568 -17.31 6.40 -2.77
N ALA A 569 -17.93 5.22 -2.80
CA ALA A 569 -19.03 4.87 -1.90
C ALA A 569 -18.58 4.86 -0.42
N GLN A 570 -17.38 4.34 -0.13
CA GLN A 570 -16.80 4.38 1.21
C GLN A 570 -16.54 5.81 1.68
N LEU A 571 -15.99 6.67 0.83
CA LEU A 571 -15.72 8.07 1.17
C LEU A 571 -17.01 8.88 1.36
N ASP A 572 -18.03 8.67 0.52
CA ASP A 572 -19.33 9.32 0.69
C ASP A 572 -19.99 8.90 2.01
N HIS A 573 -19.95 7.60 2.35
CA HIS A 573 -20.42 7.10 3.64
C HIS A 573 -19.66 7.71 4.83
N LEU A 574 -18.32 7.73 4.77
CA LEU A 574 -17.46 8.30 5.81
C LEU A 574 -17.66 9.82 5.97
N SER A 575 -17.88 10.55 4.87
CA SER A 575 -18.03 12.02 4.86
C SER A 575 -19.18 12.50 5.74
N SER A 576 -20.26 11.72 5.82
CA SER A 576 -21.43 12.01 6.64
C SER A 576 -21.19 11.76 8.14
N ARG A 577 -20.22 10.90 8.49
CA ARG A 577 -19.95 10.41 9.84
C ARG A 577 -18.84 11.15 10.58
N LEU A 578 -18.05 11.93 9.86
CA LEU A 578 -16.98 12.79 10.40
C LEU A 578 -17.49 13.99 11.21
N VAL A 579 -18.79 14.24 11.27
CA VAL A 579 -19.39 15.39 11.98
C VAL A 579 -19.45 15.12 13.50
N GLY A 580 -18.31 15.17 14.19
CA GLY A 580 -18.30 15.30 15.67
C GLY A 580 -17.58 14.21 16.47
N THR A 581 -16.46 13.67 15.97
CA THR A 581 -15.43 13.04 16.83
C THR A 581 -14.80 14.04 17.82
N GLY A 582 -14.98 15.35 17.60
CA GLY A 582 -14.40 16.43 18.41
C GLY A 582 -15.16 16.83 19.69
N ILE A 583 -15.60 15.90 20.54
CA ILE A 583 -16.10 16.29 21.89
C ILE A 583 -14.98 16.86 22.79
N SER A 584 -13.71 16.83 22.37
CA SER A 584 -12.61 17.45 23.11
C SER A 584 -11.95 18.67 22.45
N LEU A 585 -12.36 19.09 21.25
CA LEU A 585 -11.61 20.11 20.48
C LEU A 585 -12.15 21.54 20.62
N ASP A 586 -13.44 21.74 20.90
CA ASP A 586 -14.05 23.08 20.94
C ASP A 586 -14.30 23.63 22.35
N SER A 587 -14.38 22.78 23.38
CA SER A 587 -14.67 23.23 24.76
C SER A 587 -13.46 23.82 25.49
N GLN A 588 -12.23 23.61 25.00
CA GLN A 588 -11.00 24.18 25.60
C GLN A 588 -10.44 25.41 24.88
N LYS A 589 -11.04 25.89 23.79
CA LYS A 589 -10.60 27.11 23.08
C LYS A 589 -11.43 28.34 23.45
N GLY A 590 -11.68 28.52 24.74
CA GLY A 590 -12.06 29.80 25.32
C GLY A 590 -10.80 30.62 25.66
N GLY A 591 -10.06 31.10 24.66
CA GLY A 591 -8.82 31.85 24.86
C GLY A 591 -8.57 32.84 23.73
N ILE A 592 -8.65 34.12 24.07
CA ILE A 592 -8.51 35.28 23.20
C ILE A 592 -7.17 35.23 22.44
N GLY A 593 -7.22 35.16 21.09
CA GLY A 593 -6.10 35.58 20.23
C GLY A 593 -5.56 34.54 19.24
N LEU A 594 -6.34 34.15 18.23
CA LEU A 594 -5.81 33.57 16.98
C LEU A 594 -6.58 34.15 15.79
N ARG A 595 -6.03 35.20 15.17
CA ARG A 595 -6.43 35.67 13.83
C ARG A 595 -5.60 34.91 12.79
N GLY A 596 -6.04 33.70 12.47
CA GLY A 596 -5.70 32.90 11.29
C GLY A 596 -7.00 32.50 10.57
N PRO A 597 -6.96 31.93 9.34
CA PRO A 597 -8.16 31.70 8.54
C PRO A 597 -9.16 30.85 9.32
N GLY A 598 -10.34 31.41 9.60
CA GLY A 598 -11.34 30.90 10.55
C GLY A 598 -12.10 29.65 10.09
N GLU A 599 -11.46 28.73 9.37
CA GLU A 599 -12.02 27.45 8.96
C GLU A 599 -11.75 26.42 10.07
N THR A 600 -12.79 25.74 10.54
CA THR A 600 -12.66 24.71 11.59
C THR A 600 -11.98 23.45 11.05
N GLN A 601 -11.34 22.65 11.91
CA GLN A 601 -10.66 21.40 11.51
C GLN A 601 -11.63 20.44 10.80
N LEU A 602 -12.86 20.33 11.30
CA LEU A 602 -13.93 19.55 10.69
C LEU A 602 -14.33 20.07 9.30
N GLU A 603 -14.29 21.37 9.06
CA GLU A 603 -14.52 21.94 7.72
C GLU A 603 -13.38 21.62 6.76
N THR A 604 -12.14 21.63 7.25
CA THR A 604 -10.94 21.29 6.45
C THR A 604 -10.97 19.83 6.01
N ASP A 605 -11.27 18.89 6.92
CA ASP A 605 -11.37 17.46 6.59
C ASP A 605 -12.51 17.18 5.61
N ARG A 606 -13.66 17.85 5.81
CA ARG A 606 -14.77 17.78 4.85
C ARG A 606 -14.38 18.34 3.49
N ARG A 607 -13.56 19.40 3.44
CA ARG A 607 -13.07 19.94 2.16
C ARG A 607 -12.15 18.97 1.45
N LEU A 608 -11.20 18.34 2.15
CA LEU A 608 -10.29 17.35 1.57
C LEU A 608 -11.03 16.12 1.03
N LEU A 609 -12.03 15.65 1.76
CA LEU A 609 -12.88 14.56 1.30
C LEU A 609 -13.72 14.94 0.09
N ARG A 610 -14.35 16.12 0.09
CA ARG A 610 -15.08 16.62 -1.09
C ARG A 610 -14.17 16.71 -2.31
N VAL A 611 -12.93 17.16 -2.13
CA VAL A 611 -11.93 17.19 -3.19
C VAL A 611 -11.65 15.78 -3.71
N ARG A 612 -11.39 14.81 -2.83
CA ARG A 612 -11.13 13.42 -3.24
C ARG A 612 -12.34 12.79 -3.94
N VAL A 613 -13.54 13.00 -3.41
CA VAL A 613 -14.81 12.58 -4.02
C VAL A 613 -14.95 13.17 -5.42
N GLY A 614 -14.66 14.46 -5.61
CA GLY A 614 -14.64 15.10 -6.94
C GLY A 614 -13.66 14.43 -7.90
N GLN A 615 -12.42 14.19 -7.46
CA GLN A 615 -11.41 13.51 -8.28
C GLN A 615 -11.81 12.08 -8.68
N LEU A 616 -12.48 11.34 -7.79
CA LEU A 616 -12.96 9.99 -8.08
C LEU A 616 -14.13 10.02 -9.07
N LYS A 617 -15.06 10.96 -8.92
CA LYS A 617 -16.16 11.18 -9.88
C LYS A 617 -15.64 11.51 -11.28
N ASP A 618 -14.65 12.40 -11.38
CA ASP A 618 -14.04 12.76 -12.67
C ASP A 618 -13.35 11.56 -13.34
N LYS A 619 -12.66 10.72 -12.55
CA LYS A 619 -12.05 9.48 -13.06
C LYS A 619 -13.10 8.48 -13.52
N LEU A 620 -14.18 8.32 -12.76
CA LEU A 620 -15.27 7.41 -13.10
C LEU A 620 -15.95 7.83 -14.41
N GLU A 621 -16.12 9.14 -14.63
CA GLU A 621 -16.71 9.66 -15.87
C GLU A 621 -15.84 9.36 -17.10
N LYS A 622 -14.51 9.44 -16.98
CA LYS A 622 -13.59 9.03 -18.06
C LYS A 622 -13.75 7.55 -18.41
N VAL A 623 -13.85 6.67 -17.41
CA VAL A 623 -14.07 5.23 -17.61
C VAL A 623 -15.41 4.98 -18.31
N ARG A 624 -16.45 5.70 -17.88
CA ARG A 624 -17.79 5.65 -18.48
C ARG A 624 -17.78 6.01 -19.97
N GLN A 625 -17.03 7.04 -20.37
CA GLN A 625 -16.88 7.43 -21.78
C GLN A 625 -16.26 6.32 -22.64
N THR A 626 -15.26 5.60 -22.12
CA THR A 626 -14.67 4.44 -22.82
C THR A 626 -15.70 3.33 -23.03
N ARG A 627 -16.57 3.10 -22.04
CA ARG A 627 -17.64 2.09 -22.14
C ARG A 627 -18.68 2.43 -23.21
N ILE A 628 -19.07 3.71 -23.31
CA ILE A 628 -20.01 4.19 -24.34
C ILE A 628 -19.44 3.95 -25.75
N GLN A 629 -18.12 4.11 -25.95
CA GLN A 629 -17.48 3.82 -27.24
C GLN A 629 -17.53 2.32 -27.59
N GLY A 630 -17.22 1.45 -26.63
CA GLY A 630 -17.37 0.00 -26.81
C GLY A 630 -18.81 -0.42 -27.09
N ARG A 631 -19.78 0.29 -26.50
CA ARG A 631 -21.21 0.11 -26.77
C ARG A 631 -21.60 0.50 -28.20
N ALA A 632 -21.15 1.65 -28.69
CA ALA A 632 -21.46 2.12 -30.05
C ALA A 632 -21.00 1.11 -31.12
N ALA A 633 -19.87 0.43 -30.89
CA ALA A 633 -19.39 -0.64 -31.75
C ALA A 633 -20.33 -1.87 -31.75
N ARG A 634 -20.88 -2.26 -30.59
CA ARG A 634 -21.84 -3.38 -30.47
C ARG A 634 -23.19 -3.07 -31.12
N GLN A 635 -23.73 -1.87 -30.89
CA GLN A 635 -24.98 -1.44 -31.52
C GLN A 635 -24.87 -1.41 -33.06
N LYS A 636 -23.73 -0.94 -33.59
CA LYS A 636 -23.47 -0.95 -35.03
C LYS A 636 -23.40 -2.36 -35.63
N ALA A 637 -23.03 -3.36 -34.82
CA ALA A 637 -22.96 -4.76 -35.22
C ALA A 637 -24.26 -5.55 -34.97
N ALA A 638 -25.32 -4.91 -34.44
CA ALA A 638 -26.61 -5.53 -34.12
C ALA A 638 -26.51 -6.79 -33.22
N ILE A 639 -25.52 -6.83 -32.32
CA ILE A 639 -25.30 -7.96 -31.41
C ILE A 639 -26.17 -7.77 -30.16
N PRO A 640 -27.14 -8.67 -29.86
CA PRO A 640 -27.97 -8.58 -28.66
C PRO A 640 -27.13 -8.83 -27.39
N THR A 641 -27.51 -8.15 -26.31
CA THR A 641 -26.87 -8.31 -24.99
C THR A 641 -27.89 -8.83 -23.99
N VAL A 642 -27.55 -9.91 -23.28
CA VAL A 642 -28.38 -10.53 -22.25
C VAL A 642 -27.67 -10.41 -20.91
N SER A 643 -28.37 -9.94 -19.89
CA SER A 643 -27.79 -9.70 -18.55
C SER A 643 -28.45 -10.60 -17.50
N LEU A 644 -27.63 -11.27 -16.69
CA LEU A 644 -28.07 -12.07 -15.55
C LEU A 644 -28.26 -11.16 -14.34
N VAL A 645 -29.46 -11.15 -13.77
CA VAL A 645 -29.80 -10.40 -12.54
C VAL A 645 -30.45 -11.32 -11.52
N GLY A 646 -30.41 -10.96 -10.25
CA GLY A 646 -31.04 -11.76 -9.20
C GLY A 646 -30.32 -11.68 -7.86
N TYR A 647 -30.92 -12.29 -6.87
CA TYR A 647 -30.43 -12.29 -5.50
C TYR A 647 -29.03 -12.93 -5.39
N THR A 648 -28.22 -12.50 -4.43
CA THR A 648 -26.95 -13.16 -4.11
C THR A 648 -27.18 -14.63 -3.79
N ASN A 649 -26.27 -15.50 -4.24
CA ASN A 649 -26.40 -16.96 -4.12
C ASN A 649 -27.54 -17.65 -4.90
N ALA A 650 -28.27 -16.93 -5.76
CA ALA A 650 -29.25 -17.55 -6.68
C ALA A 650 -28.62 -18.45 -7.77
N GLY A 651 -27.29 -18.47 -7.87
CA GLY A 651 -26.55 -19.25 -8.87
C GLY A 651 -26.31 -18.55 -10.22
N LYS A 652 -26.31 -17.21 -10.24
CA LYS A 652 -26.01 -16.39 -11.44
C LYS A 652 -24.67 -16.75 -12.07
N SER A 653 -23.58 -16.72 -11.29
CA SER A 653 -22.23 -17.00 -11.81
C SER A 653 -22.06 -18.46 -12.21
N THR A 654 -22.74 -19.39 -11.53
CA THR A 654 -22.81 -20.80 -11.95
C THR A 654 -23.51 -20.94 -13.30
N LEU A 655 -24.66 -20.30 -13.47
CA LEU A 655 -25.40 -20.28 -14.75
C LEU A 655 -24.55 -19.64 -15.87
N PHE A 656 -23.86 -18.54 -15.56
CA PHE A 656 -22.94 -17.88 -16.47
C PHE A 656 -21.83 -18.82 -16.94
N ASN A 657 -21.16 -19.49 -16.01
CA ASN A 657 -20.05 -20.40 -16.31
C ASN A 657 -20.49 -21.57 -17.19
N THR A 658 -21.63 -22.16 -16.89
CA THR A 658 -22.16 -23.29 -17.66
C THR A 658 -22.56 -22.85 -19.07
N LEU A 659 -23.18 -21.67 -19.22
CA LEU A 659 -23.54 -21.11 -20.53
C LEU A 659 -22.32 -20.66 -21.34
N ALA A 660 -21.35 -20.04 -20.69
CA ALA A 660 -20.18 -19.44 -21.34
C ALA A 660 -18.96 -20.38 -21.45
N LYS A 661 -19.03 -21.58 -20.87
CA LYS A 661 -17.90 -22.52 -20.71
C LYS A 661 -16.66 -21.80 -20.16
N SER A 662 -16.86 -21.00 -19.11
CA SER A 662 -15.82 -20.19 -18.48
C SER A 662 -15.63 -20.54 -17.02
N ASP A 663 -14.42 -20.33 -16.51
CA ASP A 663 -14.09 -20.50 -15.09
C ASP A 663 -14.17 -19.17 -14.32
N VAL A 664 -15.34 -18.51 -14.30
CA VAL A 664 -15.57 -17.36 -13.40
C VAL A 664 -15.72 -17.89 -11.98
N TYR A 665 -15.17 -17.18 -10.99
CA TYR A 665 -15.26 -17.58 -9.59
C TYR A 665 -16.73 -17.66 -9.14
N ALA A 666 -17.16 -18.82 -8.65
CA ALA A 666 -18.46 -19.04 -8.04
C ALA A 666 -18.25 -19.72 -6.67
N ALA A 667 -18.82 -19.14 -5.62
CA ALA A 667 -18.74 -19.65 -4.25
C ALA A 667 -20.02 -19.34 -3.49
N ASP A 668 -20.28 -20.11 -2.43
CA ASP A 668 -21.40 -19.92 -1.49
C ASP A 668 -21.10 -18.77 -0.51
N GLN A 669 -20.91 -17.57 -1.09
CA GLN A 669 -20.58 -16.32 -0.41
C GLN A 669 -21.41 -15.19 -1.03
N LEU A 670 -21.84 -14.23 -0.20
CA LEU A 670 -22.59 -13.09 -0.69
C LEU A 670 -21.68 -12.17 -1.51
N PHE A 671 -22.23 -11.60 -2.59
CA PHE A 671 -21.50 -10.77 -3.54
C PHE A 671 -20.24 -11.42 -4.17
N ALA A 672 -20.31 -12.73 -4.46
CA ALA A 672 -19.24 -13.45 -5.16
C ALA A 672 -18.76 -12.76 -6.46
N THR A 673 -19.65 -12.03 -7.12
CA THR A 673 -19.38 -11.23 -8.33
C THR A 673 -19.75 -9.77 -8.08
N LEU A 674 -18.79 -8.86 -8.27
CA LEU A 674 -18.97 -7.40 -8.22
C LEU A 674 -18.71 -6.74 -9.58
N ASP A 675 -17.63 -7.10 -10.25
CA ASP A 675 -17.29 -6.55 -11.55
C ASP A 675 -18.09 -7.26 -12.67
N PRO A 676 -18.76 -6.54 -13.59
CA PRO A 676 -19.56 -7.17 -14.63
C PRO A 676 -18.67 -7.98 -15.57
N THR A 677 -19.03 -9.24 -15.81
CA THR A 677 -18.25 -10.15 -16.69
C THR A 677 -18.98 -10.35 -18.00
N LEU A 678 -18.35 -9.92 -19.10
CA LEU A 678 -18.90 -10.03 -20.45
C LEU A 678 -18.25 -11.20 -21.22
N ARG A 679 -19.07 -12.03 -21.86
CA ARG A 679 -18.61 -13.07 -22.80
C ARG A 679 -19.46 -13.06 -24.05
N ARG A 680 -18.81 -13.21 -25.20
CA ARG A 680 -19.49 -13.42 -26.48
C ARG A 680 -19.73 -14.91 -26.67
N LEU A 681 -20.98 -15.26 -26.93
CA LEU A 681 -21.46 -16.61 -27.16
C LEU A 681 -22.05 -16.68 -28.57
N GLU A 682 -22.04 -17.88 -29.16
CA GLU A 682 -22.86 -18.19 -30.32
C GLU A 682 -24.12 -18.89 -29.80
N TRP A 683 -25.29 -18.33 -30.08
CA TRP A 683 -26.57 -18.84 -29.61
C TRP A 683 -27.37 -19.41 -30.77
N ASP A 684 -27.84 -20.65 -30.62
CA ASP A 684 -28.57 -21.33 -31.68
C ASP A 684 -29.83 -20.54 -32.08
N GLY A 685 -29.97 -20.27 -33.38
CA GLY A 685 -31.07 -19.48 -33.93
C GLY A 685 -30.91 -17.96 -33.87
N ILE A 686 -29.98 -17.40 -33.06
CA ILE A 686 -29.75 -15.95 -32.93
C ILE A 686 -28.41 -15.50 -33.50
N GLY A 687 -27.40 -16.38 -33.46
CA GLY A 687 -26.02 -16.05 -33.80
C GLY A 687 -25.27 -15.41 -32.63
N PRO A 688 -24.38 -14.42 -32.86
CA PRO A 688 -23.53 -13.88 -31.82
C PRO A 688 -24.33 -13.08 -30.79
N LEU A 689 -24.15 -13.40 -29.51
CA LEU A 689 -24.82 -12.78 -28.36
C LEU A 689 -23.80 -12.47 -27.27
N VAL A 690 -23.99 -11.38 -26.52
CA VAL A 690 -23.15 -11.07 -25.36
C VAL A 690 -23.90 -11.40 -24.07
N LEU A 691 -23.34 -12.28 -23.26
CA LEU A 691 -23.83 -12.59 -21.92
C LEU A 691 -23.06 -11.75 -20.89
N ALA A 692 -23.78 -11.12 -19.96
CA ALA A 692 -23.24 -10.35 -18.86
C ALA A 692 -23.63 -10.97 -17.51
N ASP A 693 -22.65 -11.28 -16.66
CA ASP A 693 -22.90 -11.55 -15.23
C ASP A 693 -22.81 -10.24 -14.44
N THR A 694 -23.73 -10.03 -13.49
CA THR A 694 -23.84 -8.77 -12.73
C THR A 694 -23.82 -9.00 -11.22
N VAL A 695 -23.74 -7.90 -10.47
CA VAL A 695 -23.74 -7.90 -9.01
C VAL A 695 -25.03 -8.53 -8.49
N GLY A 696 -24.91 -9.42 -7.50
CA GLY A 696 -26.08 -9.94 -6.80
C GLY A 696 -26.73 -8.91 -5.88
N PHE A 697 -28.05 -8.94 -5.78
CA PHE A 697 -28.80 -8.10 -4.86
C PHE A 697 -28.99 -8.75 -3.49
N VAL A 698 -29.15 -7.93 -2.46
CA VAL A 698 -29.48 -8.32 -1.07
C VAL A 698 -30.69 -7.51 -0.59
N ARG A 699 -31.32 -7.93 0.51
CA ARG A 699 -32.42 -7.16 1.11
C ARG A 699 -31.89 -5.82 1.66
N ASN A 700 -32.76 -4.82 1.63
CA ASN A 700 -32.55 -3.51 2.26
C ASN A 700 -31.22 -2.84 1.88
N LEU A 701 -30.85 -2.87 0.59
CA LEU A 701 -29.75 -2.08 0.07
C LEU A 701 -30.02 -0.58 0.30
N ALA A 702 -29.07 0.11 0.93
CA ALA A 702 -29.18 1.56 1.13
C ALA A 702 -29.16 2.29 -0.23
N HIS A 703 -29.97 3.33 -0.39
CA HIS A 703 -30.02 4.11 -1.64
C HIS A 703 -28.65 4.65 -2.08
N ALA A 704 -27.80 5.05 -1.12
CA ALA A 704 -26.44 5.49 -1.41
C ALA A 704 -25.58 4.41 -2.08
N LEU A 705 -25.77 3.13 -1.70
CA LEU A 705 -25.12 2.02 -2.40
C LEU A 705 -25.65 1.90 -3.82
N VAL A 706 -26.97 1.88 -4.00
CA VAL A 706 -27.60 1.77 -5.33
C VAL A 706 -27.11 2.87 -6.28
N GLU A 707 -26.97 4.11 -5.81
CA GLU A 707 -26.41 5.21 -6.60
C GLU A 707 -24.94 4.97 -6.97
N SER A 708 -24.12 4.49 -6.03
CA SER A 708 -22.70 4.23 -6.29
C SER A 708 -22.46 3.07 -7.26
N PHE A 709 -23.37 2.08 -7.30
CA PHE A 709 -23.32 0.93 -8.20
C PHE A 709 -24.14 1.10 -9.47
N LYS A 710 -24.77 2.27 -9.67
CA LYS A 710 -25.54 2.55 -10.87
C LYS A 710 -24.70 2.37 -12.14
N ALA A 711 -23.45 2.80 -12.13
CA ALA A 711 -22.52 2.61 -13.25
C ALA A 711 -22.19 1.13 -13.54
N THR A 712 -22.08 0.27 -12.52
CA THR A 712 -21.95 -1.18 -12.74
C THR A 712 -23.25 -1.83 -13.25
N LEU A 713 -24.41 -1.27 -12.88
CA LEU A 713 -25.73 -1.71 -13.32
C LEU A 713 -26.19 -1.09 -14.65
N GLU A 714 -25.43 -0.14 -15.21
CA GLU A 714 -25.75 0.47 -16.51
C GLU A 714 -25.77 -0.56 -17.65
N GLU A 715 -24.98 -1.64 -17.56
CA GLU A 715 -25.09 -2.73 -18.55
C GLU A 715 -26.47 -3.41 -18.52
N THR A 716 -27.04 -3.53 -17.32
CA THR A 716 -28.35 -4.14 -17.11
C THR A 716 -29.44 -3.28 -17.73
N LEU A 717 -29.35 -1.95 -17.61
CA LEU A 717 -30.31 -1.00 -18.20
C LEU A 717 -30.32 -0.99 -19.73
N GLU A 718 -29.29 -1.53 -20.36
CA GLU A 718 -29.10 -1.47 -21.81
C GLU A 718 -29.16 -2.85 -22.47
N ALA A 719 -29.39 -3.90 -21.66
CA ALA A 719 -29.60 -5.25 -22.15
C ALA A 719 -30.86 -5.33 -23.01
N SER A 720 -30.83 -6.22 -24.00
CA SER A 720 -32.01 -6.56 -24.81
C SER A 720 -32.98 -7.45 -24.03
N LEU A 721 -32.46 -8.24 -23.08
CA LEU A 721 -33.22 -9.15 -22.23
C LEU A 721 -32.52 -9.29 -20.87
N LEU A 722 -33.31 -9.27 -19.80
CA LEU A 722 -32.85 -9.59 -18.44
C LEU A 722 -33.26 -11.02 -18.07
N LEU A 723 -32.29 -11.83 -17.66
CA LEU A 723 -32.55 -13.14 -17.06
C LEU A 723 -32.54 -12.97 -15.54
N HIS A 724 -33.72 -12.98 -14.95
CA HIS A 724 -33.87 -12.91 -13.50
C HIS A 724 -33.72 -14.31 -12.90
N VAL A 725 -32.52 -14.62 -12.42
CA VAL A 725 -32.18 -15.90 -11.78
C VAL A 725 -32.69 -15.90 -10.34
N ILE A 726 -33.55 -16.87 -10.04
CA ILE A 726 -34.28 -17.03 -8.77
C ILE A 726 -33.89 -18.39 -8.19
N ASP A 727 -33.64 -18.45 -6.88
CA ASP A 727 -33.42 -19.73 -6.19
C ASP A 727 -34.77 -20.39 -5.88
N SER A 728 -35.12 -21.45 -6.61
CA SER A 728 -36.39 -22.18 -6.40
C SER A 728 -36.41 -23.00 -5.09
N SER A 729 -35.26 -23.28 -4.49
CA SER A 729 -35.15 -24.02 -3.23
C SER A 729 -35.37 -23.13 -2.00
N SER A 730 -35.26 -21.81 -2.16
CA SER A 730 -35.39 -20.85 -1.08
C SER A 730 -36.86 -20.70 -0.66
N PRO A 731 -37.21 -20.82 0.64
CA PRO A 731 -38.57 -20.55 1.11
C PRO A 731 -38.99 -19.09 0.85
N ASP A 732 -38.02 -18.16 0.81
CA ASP A 732 -38.27 -16.73 0.70
C ASP A 732 -38.12 -16.19 -0.73
N HIS A 733 -38.13 -17.07 -1.73
CA HIS A 733 -37.93 -16.68 -3.13
C HIS A 733 -38.90 -15.59 -3.61
N MET A 734 -40.15 -15.57 -3.11
CA MET A 734 -41.14 -14.54 -3.46
C MET A 734 -40.72 -13.14 -2.98
N GLU A 735 -40.21 -13.04 -1.76
CA GLU A 735 -39.72 -11.77 -1.21
C GLU A 735 -38.43 -11.33 -1.90
N GLN A 736 -37.55 -12.27 -2.25
CA GLN A 736 -36.34 -12.00 -3.03
C GLN A 736 -36.68 -11.46 -4.43
N ILE A 737 -37.70 -12.01 -5.08
CA ILE A 737 -38.20 -11.52 -6.37
C ILE A 737 -38.65 -10.06 -6.24
N GLU A 738 -39.49 -9.75 -5.25
CA GLU A 738 -40.00 -8.40 -5.02
C GLU A 738 -38.85 -7.42 -4.73
N ALA A 739 -37.87 -7.82 -3.93
CA ALA A 739 -36.69 -7.00 -3.64
C ALA A 739 -35.88 -6.66 -4.90
N VAL A 740 -35.63 -7.64 -5.77
CA VAL A 740 -34.90 -7.42 -7.03
C VAL A 740 -35.73 -6.55 -7.98
N GLU A 741 -37.02 -6.83 -8.16
CA GLU A 741 -37.90 -6.05 -9.04
C GLU A 741 -38.05 -4.59 -8.57
N LYS A 742 -38.07 -4.34 -7.27
CA LYS A 742 -38.05 -2.98 -6.70
C LYS A 742 -36.77 -2.24 -7.08
N VAL A 743 -35.60 -2.86 -6.93
CA VAL A 743 -34.31 -2.23 -7.29
C VAL A 743 -34.22 -2.01 -8.80
N LEU A 744 -34.66 -2.96 -9.62
CA LEU A 744 -34.73 -2.81 -11.08
C LEU A 744 -35.61 -1.61 -11.49
N LYS A 745 -36.72 -1.39 -10.78
CA LYS A 745 -37.59 -0.22 -10.98
C LYS A 745 -36.93 1.08 -10.55
N GLU A 746 -36.19 1.10 -9.45
CA GLU A 746 -35.44 2.28 -8.97
C GLU A 746 -34.34 2.72 -9.95
N ILE A 747 -33.65 1.77 -10.59
CA ILE A 747 -32.64 2.09 -11.61
C ILE A 747 -33.24 2.47 -12.97
N GLY A 748 -34.54 2.23 -13.18
CA GLY A 748 -35.27 2.59 -14.40
C GLY A 748 -35.17 1.56 -15.53
N ALA A 749 -35.10 0.26 -15.21
CA ALA A 749 -35.09 -0.79 -16.22
C ALA A 749 -36.49 -1.00 -16.82
N ASP A 750 -36.69 -0.68 -18.10
CA ASP A 750 -37.93 -0.93 -18.87
C ASP A 750 -37.71 -2.01 -19.95
N ILE A 751 -37.03 -3.09 -19.55
CA ILE A 751 -36.51 -4.14 -20.43
C ILE A 751 -37.31 -5.43 -20.17
N PRO A 752 -37.53 -6.29 -21.18
CA PRO A 752 -38.13 -7.60 -20.97
C PRO A 752 -37.36 -8.42 -19.92
N ILE A 753 -38.11 -9.04 -18.99
CA ILE A 753 -37.56 -9.88 -17.91
C ILE A 753 -38.08 -11.30 -18.11
N LEU A 754 -37.15 -12.26 -18.24
CA LEU A 754 -37.45 -13.70 -18.18
C LEU A 754 -37.06 -14.24 -16.81
N ARG A 755 -38.01 -14.80 -16.07
CA ARG A 755 -37.75 -15.39 -14.74
C ARG A 755 -37.18 -16.80 -14.91
N VAL A 756 -35.99 -17.03 -14.34
CA VAL A 756 -35.26 -18.30 -14.42
C VAL A 756 -35.19 -18.89 -13.02
N TYR A 757 -36.06 -19.87 -12.75
CA TYR A 757 -36.09 -20.63 -11.50
C TYR A 757 -34.97 -21.66 -11.52
N ASN A 758 -33.90 -21.37 -10.82
CA ASN A 758 -32.69 -22.16 -10.71
C ASN A 758 -32.72 -23.09 -9.49
N LYS A 759 -31.80 -24.07 -9.44
CA LYS A 759 -31.65 -25.07 -8.37
C LYS A 759 -32.82 -26.07 -8.25
N ILE A 760 -33.42 -26.45 -9.39
CA ILE A 760 -34.51 -27.45 -9.39
C ILE A 760 -34.08 -28.84 -8.89
N ASP A 761 -32.78 -29.12 -8.94
CA ASP A 761 -32.17 -30.31 -8.33
C ASP A 761 -32.38 -30.37 -6.81
N GLN A 762 -32.60 -29.23 -6.16
CA GLN A 762 -32.88 -29.13 -4.72
C GLN A 762 -34.35 -28.93 -4.42
N SER A 763 -35.10 -28.20 -5.25
CA SER A 763 -36.55 -27.99 -5.06
C SER A 763 -37.40 -29.21 -5.44
N GLY A 764 -36.86 -30.13 -6.25
CA GLY A 764 -37.57 -31.31 -6.74
C GLY A 764 -38.54 -31.02 -7.89
N GLU A 765 -38.50 -29.81 -8.45
CA GLU A 765 -39.30 -29.43 -9.61
C GLU A 765 -38.70 -29.99 -10.92
N GLN A 766 -39.53 -30.16 -11.95
CA GLN A 766 -39.09 -30.60 -13.27
C GLN A 766 -38.79 -29.41 -14.18
N ALA A 767 -37.78 -29.56 -15.05
CA ALA A 767 -37.47 -28.59 -16.08
C ALA A 767 -38.66 -28.38 -17.04
N LYS A 768 -39.15 -27.14 -17.13
CA LYS A 768 -40.31 -26.74 -17.95
C LYS A 768 -40.27 -25.26 -18.27
N ILE A 769 -41.03 -24.87 -19.30
CA ILE A 769 -41.32 -23.46 -19.64
C ILE A 769 -42.79 -23.20 -19.32
N ILE A 770 -43.07 -22.08 -18.66
CA ILE A 770 -44.44 -21.58 -18.44
C ILE A 770 -44.61 -20.31 -19.28
N TYR A 771 -45.66 -20.32 -20.10
CA TYR A 771 -46.02 -19.23 -21.01
C TYR A 771 -47.14 -18.38 -20.41
N ALA A 772 -46.98 -17.06 -20.43
CA ALA A 772 -48.06 -16.14 -20.08
C ALA A 772 -49.08 -16.03 -21.22
N GLU A 773 -48.58 -15.96 -22.46
CA GLU A 773 -49.33 -15.95 -23.72
C GLU A 773 -48.62 -16.86 -24.74
N PRO A 774 -49.29 -17.30 -25.84
CA PRO A 774 -48.63 -18.11 -26.87
C PRO A 774 -47.37 -17.42 -27.40
N ASN A 775 -46.21 -18.07 -27.26
CA ASN A 775 -44.87 -17.57 -27.63
C ASN A 775 -44.34 -16.40 -26.76
N VAL A 776 -44.91 -16.16 -25.57
CA VAL A 776 -44.37 -15.22 -24.57
C VAL A 776 -44.00 -16.00 -23.30
N PRO A 777 -42.76 -16.50 -23.19
CA PRO A 777 -42.33 -17.26 -22.02
C PRO A 777 -42.25 -16.35 -20.79
N GLU A 778 -42.91 -16.75 -19.71
CA GLU A 778 -42.91 -16.01 -18.45
C GLU A 778 -41.82 -16.54 -17.50
N ARG A 779 -41.68 -17.87 -17.41
CA ARG A 779 -40.81 -18.55 -16.44
C ARG A 779 -40.18 -19.81 -17.03
N VAL A 780 -38.92 -20.06 -16.70
CA VAL A 780 -38.19 -21.29 -17.06
C VAL A 780 -37.57 -21.91 -15.82
N TYR A 781 -37.63 -23.24 -15.71
CA TYR A 781 -37.08 -24.02 -14.60
C TYR A 781 -35.81 -24.74 -15.04
N VAL A 782 -34.69 -24.50 -14.34
CA VAL A 782 -33.35 -24.99 -14.69
C VAL A 782 -32.53 -25.40 -13.47
N SER A 783 -31.50 -26.21 -13.68
CA SER A 783 -30.44 -26.44 -12.68
C SER A 783 -29.09 -26.08 -13.29
N ALA A 784 -28.52 -24.96 -12.86
CA ALA A 784 -27.20 -24.49 -13.30
C ALA A 784 -26.06 -25.45 -12.97
N HIS A 785 -26.22 -26.26 -11.91
CA HIS A 785 -25.22 -27.22 -11.45
C HIS A 785 -25.23 -28.51 -12.27
N THR A 786 -26.41 -29.05 -12.57
CA THR A 786 -26.54 -30.31 -13.34
C THR A 786 -26.60 -30.09 -14.85
N GLY A 787 -26.98 -28.88 -15.29
CA GLY A 787 -27.23 -28.54 -16.69
C GLY A 787 -28.66 -28.87 -17.16
N GLU A 788 -29.52 -29.38 -16.28
CA GLU A 788 -30.90 -29.71 -16.62
C GLU A 788 -31.72 -28.44 -16.97
N GLY A 789 -32.52 -28.50 -18.05
CA GLY A 789 -33.37 -27.39 -18.50
C GLY A 789 -32.68 -26.33 -19.36
N PHE A 790 -31.40 -26.47 -19.69
CA PHE A 790 -30.66 -25.48 -20.50
C PHE A 790 -31.17 -25.36 -21.93
N ASP A 791 -31.61 -26.45 -22.55
CA ASP A 791 -32.18 -26.40 -23.90
C ASP A 791 -33.50 -25.61 -23.93
N LEU A 792 -34.31 -25.76 -22.88
CA LEU A 792 -35.52 -24.98 -22.66
C LEU A 792 -35.22 -23.50 -22.41
N LEU A 793 -34.15 -23.20 -21.65
CA LEU A 793 -33.68 -21.82 -21.45
C LEU A 793 -33.23 -21.19 -22.77
N ARG A 794 -32.51 -21.94 -23.62
CA ARG A 794 -32.09 -21.48 -24.96
C ARG A 794 -33.29 -21.15 -25.83
N GLN A 795 -34.30 -22.01 -25.83
CA GLN A 795 -35.54 -21.80 -26.57
C GLN A 795 -36.29 -20.55 -26.06
N ALA A 796 -36.47 -20.40 -24.75
CA ALA A 796 -37.18 -19.25 -24.18
C ALA A 796 -36.47 -17.92 -24.48
N VAL A 797 -35.14 -17.88 -24.40
CA VAL A 797 -34.34 -16.69 -24.77
C VAL A 797 -34.49 -16.36 -26.25
N GLN A 798 -34.53 -17.37 -27.12
CA GLN A 798 -34.75 -17.19 -28.56
C GLN A 798 -36.13 -16.58 -28.85
N GLU A 799 -37.18 -17.11 -28.23
CA GLU A 799 -38.55 -16.60 -28.36
C GLU A 799 -38.67 -15.16 -27.86
N CYS A 800 -38.02 -14.81 -26.74
CA CYS A 800 -37.98 -13.44 -26.21
C CYS A 800 -37.27 -12.45 -27.14
N LEU A 801 -36.16 -12.84 -27.75
CA LEU A 801 -35.32 -11.91 -28.53
C LEU A 801 -35.76 -11.78 -30.01
N MET A 802 -36.29 -12.84 -30.61
CA MET A 802 -36.66 -12.85 -32.04
C MET A 802 -38.16 -12.62 -32.29
N GLY A 803 -39.03 -12.80 -31.30
CA GLY A 803 -40.47 -12.78 -31.52
C GLY A 803 -40.91 -13.85 -32.53
N GLN A 804 -41.87 -13.53 -33.40
CA GLN A 804 -42.33 -14.46 -34.44
C GLN A 804 -41.29 -14.64 -35.55
N ILE A 805 -40.71 -15.82 -35.66
CA ILE A 805 -39.85 -16.21 -36.79
C ILE A 805 -40.71 -16.28 -38.06
N GLN A 806 -40.49 -15.36 -38.99
CA GLN A 806 -41.09 -15.42 -40.32
C GLN A 806 -40.18 -16.22 -41.26
N SER A 807 -40.60 -17.43 -41.63
CA SER A 807 -39.92 -18.23 -42.64
C SER A 807 -40.36 -17.79 -44.04
N PHE A 808 -39.40 -17.49 -44.91
CA PHE A 808 -39.65 -17.17 -46.31
C PHE A 808 -38.96 -18.18 -47.22
N ASP A 809 -39.70 -18.73 -48.19
CA ASP A 809 -39.11 -19.51 -49.27
C ASP A 809 -38.59 -18.57 -50.37
N VAL A 810 -37.27 -18.49 -50.50
CA VAL A 810 -36.62 -17.64 -51.51
C VAL A 810 -36.34 -18.47 -52.77
N LEU A 811 -37.03 -18.16 -53.87
CA LEU A 811 -36.82 -18.81 -55.16
C LEU A 811 -35.89 -17.96 -56.04
N LEU A 812 -34.62 -18.37 -56.14
CA LEU A 812 -33.63 -17.69 -56.99
C LEU A 812 -33.82 -18.12 -58.45
N LYS A 813 -34.02 -17.15 -59.36
CA LYS A 813 -33.99 -17.43 -60.81
C LYS A 813 -32.55 -17.71 -61.25
N PRO A 814 -32.30 -18.70 -62.12
CA PRO A 814 -30.97 -18.92 -62.69
C PRO A 814 -30.50 -17.64 -63.38
N ALA A 815 -29.32 -17.14 -63.01
CA ALA A 815 -28.68 -16.07 -63.74
C ALA A 815 -28.33 -16.61 -65.14
N LEU A 816 -28.91 -16.03 -66.18
CA LEU A 816 -28.45 -16.23 -67.54
C LEU A 816 -26.99 -15.76 -67.57
N CYS A 817 -26.06 -16.70 -67.76
CA CYS A 817 -24.71 -16.37 -68.18
C CYS A 817 -24.82 -15.72 -69.55
N ASP A 818 -24.82 -14.39 -69.60
CA ASP A 818 -24.52 -13.68 -70.83
C ASP A 818 -23.06 -14.01 -71.18
N SER A 819 -22.92 -14.81 -72.24
CA SER A 819 -21.67 -15.17 -72.90
C SER A 819 -20.91 -13.91 -73.35
N ILE A 820 -19.58 -13.94 -73.14
CA ILE A 820 -18.57 -12.99 -73.63
C ILE A 820 -18.78 -12.62 -75.10
#